data_AF-A0A4V6A8B6-F1
#
_entry.id   AF-A0A4V6A8B6-F1
#
_cell.length_a   1.000
_cell.length_b   1.000
_cell.length_c   1.000
_cell.angle_alpha   90.00
_cell.angle_beta   90.00
_cell.angle_gamma   90.00
#
_symmetry.space_group_name_H-M   'P 1'
#
loop_
_entity.id
_entity.type
_entity.pdbx_description
1 polymer ?
#
loop_
_entity_poly.entity_id
_entity_poly.type
_entity_poly.pdbx_seq_one_letter_code
_entity_poly.pdbx_strand_id
1 'polypeptide(L)'
;MAMWPLSDILLVQLLIMLSPACFLEAQTSYSTAQNYYPSWTNNLSIPARGFDSYQMILISESVSFACGFYSKDQENDSFYFAVLSLNKTYAGAIVNFTLQHVIWLANENKPVGRNATLKLLPEGNLVLRDADGALVWSTNTSNMSVAGIKMMKTGMLVLQDHNNKTVWQSFSNTAHVSTSWTNNDPISAMPFNLFKIIMMHGAGFSCGFHSKDRNSFYFAIWKSEYSGDDDPEALWLANRNRPVGQNATLQFLPDGDLVLRDADGALVWSTNTSNMSVASMRMMETGMLVLQDHNNKIVWQSFGNTAHVSTSWTNNDPKSAIPYNLYNIIVMHGARFSCGFHSKDRNSFYFAIWKQSEYSGDDDIPEALWLANRNMPVRQNATLQFLPDGDLVLRDADGALVWSTNTSNMSVAGMRMMETGNLELYDVNNKTVWNSFDHPSDVLLLGNKLVVGQKLVASVSKTNRSEGVFSLSVIPQGLFASYQATAPQTYFKFPVLGGIDSLQLDHDESSGDLALLLISASPDEPNTTFASTVNYSATAYMKFDPDGHLRIYDGNMIDGVDLLTDMMSACDYPTACGNYGLCFKGLCSCPAGFAQANTPNDQGNYSCSPNSPTTCENPKSYSLLPLEDVYYFNYVDPEAAVLKGTDMKSCKDACLKNCACNAALFQYYVNVSHGNCFLPSPVLTLIGDGKERKSYHSNAFIKISNDGENGSAFTSSINPKIIAGSTIGAILVMSLIVGLCIMVLEGTMGVEADLDYCLQNATTMAAIRREAELGGTATLLPSLLSGPR
;
A
#
# COMPACT_ATOMS: atom_id res chain seq x y z
N MET A 1 1.20 2.85 35.86
CA MET A 1 -0.20 2.52 36.24
C MET A 1 -0.89 2.11 34.95
N ALA A 2 -1.23 0.84 34.78
CA ALA A 2 -1.74 0.34 33.50
C ALA A 2 -3.26 0.55 33.41
N MET A 3 -3.70 1.46 32.53
CA MET A 3 -5.08 1.47 32.07
C MET A 3 -5.17 0.56 30.84
N TRP A 4 -6.04 -0.44 30.92
CA TRP A 4 -6.38 -1.26 29.77
C TRP A 4 -7.22 -0.43 28.79
N PRO A 5 -7.16 -0.70 27.47
CA PRO A 5 -8.12 -0.14 26.55
C PRO A 5 -9.52 -0.68 26.89
N LEU A 6 -10.35 0.15 27.52
CA LEU A 6 -11.80 -0.05 27.52
C LEU A 6 -12.25 0.08 26.06
N SER A 7 -13.00 -0.91 25.56
CA SER A 7 -13.53 -0.84 24.19
C SER A 7 -14.40 0.40 24.00
N ASP A 8 -14.38 1.01 22.81
CA ASP A 8 -15.03 2.30 22.55
C ASP A 8 -16.51 2.32 22.93
N ILE A 9 -17.18 1.17 22.82
CA ILE A 9 -18.56 0.93 23.28
C ILE A 9 -18.78 1.40 24.73
N LEU A 10 -17.86 1.03 25.63
CA LEU A 10 -17.94 1.35 27.06
C LEU A 10 -17.63 2.83 27.34
N LEU A 11 -16.79 3.46 26.53
CA LEU A 11 -16.47 4.88 26.63
C LEU A 11 -17.63 5.75 26.10
N VAL A 12 -18.22 5.36 24.96
CA VAL A 12 -19.39 6.03 24.36
C VAL A 12 -20.61 5.95 25.28
N GLN A 13 -20.88 4.78 25.88
CA GLN A 13 -21.98 4.65 26.86
C GLN A 13 -21.79 5.51 28.11
N LEU A 14 -20.55 5.79 28.53
CA LEU A 14 -20.28 6.74 29.63
C LEU A 14 -20.38 8.21 29.20
N LEU A 15 -19.94 8.56 27.99
CA LEU A 15 -19.83 9.96 27.54
C LEU A 15 -21.16 10.57 27.11
N ILE A 16 -22.13 9.77 26.62
CA ILE A 16 -23.50 10.25 26.30
C ILE A 16 -24.19 10.87 27.53
N MET A 17 -23.80 10.47 28.75
CA MET A 17 -24.38 10.94 30.02
C MET A 17 -23.97 12.37 30.43
N LEU A 18 -23.12 13.07 29.66
CA LEU A 18 -22.46 14.32 30.09
C LEU A 18 -22.68 15.54 29.14
N SER A 19 -23.80 15.60 28.41
CA SER A 19 -24.26 16.84 27.77
C SER A 19 -25.44 17.46 28.54
N PRO A 20 -25.44 18.77 28.91
CA PRO A 20 -26.54 19.36 29.69
C PRO A 20 -27.84 19.67 28.92
N ALA A 21 -27.96 19.26 27.64
CA ALA A 21 -28.91 19.87 26.70
C ALA A 21 -29.86 18.91 25.94
N CYS A 22 -29.77 17.59 26.13
CA CYS A 22 -30.83 16.65 25.72
C CYS A 22 -30.75 15.32 26.50
N PHE A 23 -31.91 14.79 26.92
CA PHE A 23 -32.04 13.39 27.35
C PHE A 23 -32.08 12.49 26.11
N LEU A 24 -31.09 11.61 25.91
CA LEU A 24 -31.12 10.65 24.80
C LEU A 24 -30.30 9.38 25.07
N GLU A 25 -30.96 8.30 25.47
CA GLU A 25 -30.37 6.95 25.53
C GLU A 25 -30.47 6.25 24.16
N ALA A 26 -29.59 6.62 23.21
CA ALA A 26 -29.51 5.93 21.93
C ALA A 26 -28.83 4.55 22.10
N GLN A 27 -29.46 3.48 21.59
CA GLN A 27 -28.98 2.09 21.78
C GLN A 27 -28.40 1.51 20.48
N THR A 28 -27.46 0.57 20.58
CA THR A 28 -26.83 -0.03 19.38
C THR A 28 -27.66 -1.14 18.73
N SER A 29 -28.48 -1.82 19.52
CA SER A 29 -29.43 -2.85 19.09
C SER A 29 -30.48 -3.08 20.17
N TYR A 30 -31.64 -3.60 19.81
CA TYR A 30 -32.69 -4.01 20.74
C TYR A 30 -33.08 -5.48 20.51
N SER A 31 -33.35 -6.23 21.57
CA SER A 31 -33.80 -7.64 21.51
C SER A 31 -35.08 -7.86 22.31
N THR A 32 -35.98 -8.71 21.79
CA THR A 32 -37.27 -9.06 22.42
C THR A 32 -37.15 -10.10 23.54
N ALA A 33 -35.92 -10.55 23.88
CA ALA A 33 -35.64 -11.65 24.81
C ALA A 33 -36.18 -11.49 26.25
N GLN A 34 -36.69 -10.31 26.62
CA GLN A 34 -37.34 -10.05 27.92
C GLN A 34 -38.88 -9.91 27.84
N ASN A 35 -39.52 -10.32 26.72
CA ASN A 35 -40.94 -10.07 26.42
C ASN A 35 -41.34 -8.57 26.40
N TYR A 36 -40.36 -7.66 26.35
CA TYR A 36 -40.59 -6.23 26.25
C TYR A 36 -40.56 -5.81 24.77
N TYR A 37 -41.63 -5.14 24.34
CA TYR A 37 -41.82 -4.74 22.94
C TYR A 37 -41.55 -3.23 22.81
N PRO A 38 -40.44 -2.82 22.15
CA PRO A 38 -39.99 -1.45 22.16
C PRO A 38 -40.98 -0.53 21.44
N SER A 39 -41.20 0.63 22.02
CA SER A 39 -42.12 1.66 21.54
C SER A 39 -41.49 3.02 21.78
N TRP A 40 -41.34 3.81 20.72
CA TRP A 40 -40.72 5.13 20.74
C TRP A 40 -41.72 6.18 20.27
N THR A 41 -41.71 7.34 20.91
CA THR A 41 -42.68 8.43 20.67
C THR A 41 -41.94 9.73 20.40
N ASN A 42 -42.37 10.51 19.40
CA ASN A 42 -41.81 11.83 19.10
C ASN A 42 -42.44 12.91 20.01
N ASN A 43 -41.84 13.10 21.20
CA ASN A 43 -42.28 14.05 22.21
C ASN A 43 -41.29 15.23 22.40
N LEU A 44 -40.63 15.66 21.33
CA LEU A 44 -39.68 16.77 21.38
C LEU A 44 -40.39 18.12 21.51
N SER A 45 -40.21 18.78 22.67
CA SER A 45 -40.37 20.22 22.80
C SER A 45 -39.06 20.92 22.40
N ILE A 46 -38.86 21.12 21.10
CA ILE A 46 -37.61 21.64 20.51
C ILE A 46 -37.34 23.08 20.98
N PRO A 47 -36.20 23.37 21.65
CA PRO A 47 -35.80 24.74 21.97
C PRO A 47 -35.21 25.43 20.73
N ALA A 48 -35.64 26.65 20.44
CA ALA A 48 -35.18 27.37 19.26
C ALA A 48 -33.75 27.92 19.42
N ARG A 49 -32.74 27.16 18.94
CA ARG A 49 -31.44 27.67 18.39
C ARG A 49 -30.56 26.55 17.82
N GLY A 50 -30.52 26.46 16.49
CA GLY A 50 -29.40 25.88 15.72
C GLY A 50 -29.41 24.36 15.53
N PHE A 51 -29.34 23.95 14.26
CA PHE A 51 -29.00 22.62 13.75
C PHE A 51 -29.96 21.47 14.11
N ASP A 52 -30.68 21.02 13.06
CA ASP A 52 -31.30 19.72 12.86
C ASP A 52 -32.24 19.14 13.94
N SER A 53 -33.54 19.07 13.60
CA SER A 53 -34.58 18.54 14.49
C SER A 53 -34.74 17.03 14.37
N TYR A 54 -33.90 16.26 15.07
CA TYR A 54 -33.98 14.80 15.11
C TYR A 54 -33.95 14.23 16.54
N GLN A 55 -34.57 13.06 16.71
CA GLN A 55 -34.60 12.25 17.93
C GLN A 55 -34.09 10.85 17.59
N MET A 56 -32.82 10.55 17.89
CA MET A 56 -32.24 9.22 17.65
C MET A 56 -32.92 8.15 18.51
N ILE A 57 -33.01 6.95 17.95
CA ILE A 57 -33.63 5.74 18.53
C ILE A 57 -32.60 4.62 18.60
N LEU A 58 -31.93 4.32 17.48
CA LEU A 58 -30.77 3.42 17.43
C LEU A 58 -29.58 4.12 16.78
N ILE A 59 -28.38 3.68 17.14
CA ILE A 59 -27.10 4.14 16.57
C ILE A 59 -26.24 2.94 16.16
N SER A 60 -25.49 3.06 15.08
CA SER A 60 -24.59 2.01 14.59
C SER A 60 -23.38 1.83 15.52
N GLU A 61 -22.80 0.62 15.53
CA GLU A 61 -21.55 0.34 16.27
C GLU A 61 -20.36 1.22 15.82
N SER A 62 -20.35 1.67 14.56
CA SER A 62 -19.35 2.62 14.05
C SER A 62 -19.63 4.06 14.46
N VAL A 63 -20.82 4.35 15.03
CA VAL A 63 -21.29 5.69 15.41
C VAL A 63 -21.32 6.67 14.23
N SER A 64 -21.44 6.15 13.00
CA SER A 64 -21.54 6.95 11.75
C SER A 64 -22.97 7.07 11.24
N PHE A 65 -23.87 6.18 11.70
CA PHE A 65 -25.29 6.13 11.31
C PHE A 65 -26.20 6.00 12.51
N ALA A 66 -27.38 6.60 12.42
CA ALA A 66 -28.47 6.42 13.37
C ALA A 66 -29.81 6.22 12.63
N CYS A 67 -30.83 5.74 13.34
CA CYS A 67 -32.22 5.87 12.93
C CYS A 67 -33.03 6.57 14.01
N GLY A 68 -34.06 7.32 13.64
CA GLY A 68 -34.80 8.17 14.58
C GLY A 68 -35.99 8.88 13.94
N PHE A 69 -36.69 9.70 14.73
CA PHE A 69 -37.62 10.68 14.17
C PHE A 69 -36.86 11.92 13.69
N TYR A 70 -37.25 12.50 12.57
CA TYR A 70 -36.63 13.68 11.95
C TYR A 70 -37.73 14.61 11.40
N SER A 71 -37.60 15.92 11.58
CA SER A 71 -38.50 16.92 10.99
C SER A 71 -37.78 17.73 9.92
N LYS A 72 -38.38 17.88 8.72
CA LYS A 72 -37.83 18.72 7.64
C LYS A 72 -37.97 20.23 7.98
N ASP A 73 -39.06 20.62 8.63
CA ASP A 73 -39.30 22.00 9.11
C ASP A 73 -39.38 22.03 10.65
N GLN A 74 -38.88 23.10 11.28
CA GLN A 74 -39.07 23.30 12.73
C GLN A 74 -40.45 23.88 13.10
N GLU A 75 -41.21 24.40 12.11
CA GLU A 75 -42.46 25.13 12.33
C GLU A 75 -43.73 24.31 12.07
N ASN A 76 -43.65 23.24 11.26
CA ASN A 76 -44.82 22.50 10.73
C ASN A 76 -45.14 21.18 11.45
N ASP A 77 -44.48 20.85 12.57
CA ASP A 77 -44.72 19.63 13.37
C ASP A 77 -44.80 18.30 12.58
N SER A 78 -44.08 18.23 11.46
CA SER A 78 -44.21 17.19 10.43
C SER A 78 -43.00 16.26 10.41
N PHE A 79 -43.12 15.13 11.10
CA PHE A 79 -42.02 14.20 11.37
C PHE A 79 -42.03 13.00 10.42
N TYR A 80 -40.84 12.44 10.22
CA TYR A 80 -40.57 11.23 9.46
C TYR A 80 -39.74 10.26 10.31
N PHE A 81 -39.97 8.96 10.20
CA PHE A 81 -39.01 7.97 10.68
C PHE A 81 -37.92 7.78 9.62
N ALA A 82 -36.67 8.00 10.02
CA ALA A 82 -35.55 8.20 9.11
C ALA A 82 -34.30 7.40 9.52
N VAL A 83 -33.45 7.10 8.54
CA VAL A 83 -32.05 6.72 8.72
C VAL A 83 -31.17 7.92 8.33
N LEU A 84 -30.15 8.19 9.14
CA LEU A 84 -29.37 9.42 9.15
C LEU A 84 -27.85 9.10 9.15
N SER A 85 -27.08 9.87 8.37
CA SER A 85 -25.62 9.93 8.45
C SER A 85 -25.20 10.96 9.51
N LEU A 86 -24.21 10.62 10.33
CA LEU A 86 -23.66 11.46 11.38
C LEU A 86 -22.20 11.80 11.06
N ASN A 87 -21.89 13.10 10.98
CA ASN A 87 -20.51 13.57 10.97
C ASN A 87 -19.99 13.65 12.42
N LYS A 88 -18.68 13.39 12.60
CA LYS A 88 -17.99 13.41 13.90
C LYS A 88 -16.95 14.52 13.89
N THR A 89 -16.98 15.38 14.91
CA THR A 89 -15.93 16.39 15.12
C THR A 89 -15.32 16.22 16.51
N TYR A 90 -13.99 16.17 16.58
CA TYR A 90 -13.24 15.93 17.80
C TYR A 90 -12.77 17.25 18.41
N ALA A 91 -13.37 17.62 19.55
CA ALA A 91 -13.02 18.78 20.35
C ALA A 91 -12.21 18.33 21.58
N GLY A 92 -10.98 17.88 21.34
CA GLY A 92 -10.16 17.20 22.36
C GLY A 92 -10.78 15.85 22.74
N ALA A 93 -11.10 15.64 24.02
CA ALA A 93 -11.75 14.43 24.51
C ALA A 93 -13.28 14.39 24.28
N ILE A 94 -13.87 15.42 23.66
CA ILE A 94 -15.30 15.50 23.38
C ILE A 94 -15.52 15.16 21.90
N VAL A 95 -16.42 14.20 21.63
CA VAL A 95 -16.90 13.90 20.27
C VAL A 95 -18.26 14.59 20.08
N ASN A 96 -18.31 15.55 19.18
CA ASN A 96 -19.55 16.20 18.77
C ASN A 96 -20.10 15.50 17.52
N PHE A 97 -21.40 15.22 17.51
CA PHE A 97 -22.10 14.61 16.38
C PHE A 97 -23.01 15.66 15.73
N THR A 98 -22.90 15.82 14.41
CA THR A 98 -23.83 16.63 13.61
C THR A 98 -24.51 15.76 12.56
N LEU A 99 -25.77 16.08 12.24
CA LEU A 99 -26.47 15.43 11.13
C LEU A 99 -25.80 15.87 9.83
N GLN A 100 -25.43 14.90 9.00
CA GLN A 100 -24.77 15.15 7.72
C GLN A 100 -25.77 15.04 6.56
N HIS A 101 -26.50 13.91 6.51
CA HIS A 101 -27.49 13.61 5.47
C HIS A 101 -28.61 12.71 6.00
N VAL A 102 -29.80 12.84 5.43
CA VAL A 102 -30.86 11.81 5.50
C VAL A 102 -30.58 10.78 4.41
N ILE A 103 -30.60 9.49 4.74
CA ILE A 103 -30.27 8.39 3.82
C ILE A 103 -31.52 7.63 3.37
N TRP A 104 -32.55 7.54 4.24
CA TRP A 104 -33.78 6.82 3.95
C TRP A 104 -34.93 7.33 4.82
N LEU A 105 -36.14 7.38 4.28
CA LEU A 105 -37.37 7.76 4.98
C LEU A 105 -38.40 6.62 4.87
N ALA A 106 -39.03 6.27 5.99
CA ALA A 106 -40.10 5.26 6.00
C ALA A 106 -41.42 5.81 5.41
N ASN A 107 -41.75 7.06 5.74
CA ASN A 107 -43.06 7.66 5.51
C ASN A 107 -42.99 8.97 4.70
N GLU A 108 -42.09 9.04 3.72
CA GLU A 108 -41.86 10.19 2.84
C GLU A 108 -43.16 10.82 2.30
N ASN A 109 -44.08 9.99 1.78
CA ASN A 109 -45.35 10.45 1.20
C ASN A 109 -46.44 10.80 2.23
N LYS A 110 -46.19 10.63 3.53
CA LYS A 110 -47.15 10.88 4.61
C LYS A 110 -46.42 11.16 5.95
N PRO A 111 -46.04 12.41 6.25
CA PRO A 111 -45.51 12.78 7.57
C PRO A 111 -46.47 12.43 8.71
N VAL A 112 -45.95 12.36 9.93
CA VAL A 112 -46.71 12.16 11.17
C VAL A 112 -46.58 13.36 12.10
N GLY A 113 -47.59 13.61 12.94
CA GLY A 113 -47.58 14.68 13.93
C GLY A 113 -46.75 14.37 15.18
N ARG A 114 -46.75 15.29 16.16
CA ARG A 114 -46.21 15.03 17.52
C ARG A 114 -47.01 13.93 18.23
N ASN A 115 -46.35 13.11 19.04
CA ASN A 115 -46.89 11.92 19.71
C ASN A 115 -47.28 10.75 18.79
N ALA A 116 -46.82 10.76 17.55
CA ALA A 116 -46.72 9.56 16.72
C ALA A 116 -45.81 8.50 17.39
N THR A 117 -46.07 7.23 17.09
CA THR A 117 -45.42 6.09 17.74
C THR A 117 -44.82 5.11 16.73
N LEU A 118 -43.55 4.80 16.90
CA LEU A 118 -42.87 3.69 16.24
C LEU A 118 -42.82 2.52 17.22
N LYS A 119 -43.33 1.34 16.83
CA LYS A 119 -43.42 0.18 17.74
C LYS A 119 -43.16 -1.13 17.03
N LEU A 120 -42.33 -1.99 17.61
CA LEU A 120 -42.20 -3.39 17.20
C LEU A 120 -43.29 -4.20 17.91
N LEU A 121 -44.17 -4.85 17.15
CA LEU A 121 -45.32 -5.59 17.66
C LEU A 121 -44.98 -7.07 17.95
N PRO A 122 -45.75 -7.79 18.80
CA PRO A 122 -45.49 -9.18 19.15
C PRO A 122 -45.42 -10.16 17.97
N GLU A 123 -46.15 -9.88 16.89
CA GLU A 123 -46.08 -10.62 15.63
C GLU A 123 -44.80 -10.34 14.81
N GLY A 124 -43.87 -9.52 15.30
CA GLY A 124 -42.62 -9.18 14.63
C GLY A 124 -42.72 -8.07 13.58
N ASN A 125 -43.86 -7.38 13.50
CA ASN A 125 -44.06 -6.25 12.58
C ASN A 125 -43.66 -4.92 13.23
N LEU A 126 -42.76 -4.16 12.61
CA LEU A 126 -42.43 -2.81 13.04
C LEU A 126 -43.40 -1.84 12.36
N VAL A 127 -44.15 -1.06 13.15
CA VAL A 127 -45.18 -0.15 12.66
C VAL A 127 -44.92 1.28 13.10
N LEU A 128 -45.20 2.24 12.21
CA LEU A 128 -45.29 3.67 12.50
C LEU A 128 -46.77 4.08 12.46
N ARG A 129 -47.26 4.65 13.56
CA ARG A 129 -48.60 5.20 13.70
C ARG A 129 -48.55 6.67 14.05
N ASP A 130 -49.49 7.44 13.53
CA ASP A 130 -49.66 8.85 13.90
C ASP A 130 -50.30 8.99 15.31
N ALA A 131 -50.42 10.22 15.80
CA ALA A 131 -50.91 10.54 17.14
C ALA A 131 -52.39 10.13 17.39
N ASP A 132 -53.19 9.99 16.33
CA ASP A 132 -54.56 9.46 16.37
C ASP A 132 -54.60 7.91 16.37
N GLY A 133 -53.44 7.26 16.26
CA GLY A 133 -53.28 5.81 16.15
C GLY A 133 -53.40 5.26 14.72
N ALA A 134 -53.63 6.08 13.70
CA ALA A 134 -53.72 5.66 12.31
C ALA A 134 -52.39 5.06 11.83
N LEU A 135 -52.46 3.95 11.10
CA LEU A 135 -51.26 3.36 10.49
C LEU A 135 -50.75 4.27 9.36
N VAL A 136 -49.44 4.51 9.35
CA VAL A 136 -48.76 5.35 8.37
C VAL A 136 -47.73 4.54 7.58
N TRP A 137 -47.00 3.65 8.25
CA TRP A 137 -46.05 2.75 7.60
C TRP A 137 -45.84 1.46 8.42
N SER A 138 -45.42 0.37 7.76
CA SER A 138 -45.00 -0.87 8.42
C SER A 138 -44.00 -1.68 7.60
N THR A 139 -43.16 -2.48 8.27
CA THR A 139 -42.22 -3.41 7.61
C THR A 139 -42.91 -4.60 6.94
N ASN A 140 -44.16 -4.86 7.29
CA ASN A 140 -45.00 -5.99 6.82
C ASN A 140 -44.43 -7.36 7.23
N THR A 141 -43.68 -7.42 8.33
CA THR A 141 -42.99 -8.63 8.83
C THR A 141 -43.82 -9.45 9.83
N SER A 142 -45.15 -9.32 9.79
CA SER A 142 -46.06 -10.10 10.64
C SER A 142 -45.84 -11.61 10.47
N ASN A 143 -45.67 -12.31 11.59
CA ASN A 143 -45.38 -13.74 11.73
C ASN A 143 -43.98 -14.17 11.25
N MET A 144 -43.06 -13.26 10.93
CA MET A 144 -41.70 -13.59 10.43
C MET A 144 -40.64 -13.79 11.53
N SER A 145 -41.06 -14.16 12.75
CA SER A 145 -40.17 -14.53 13.89
C SER A 145 -39.06 -13.52 14.22
N VAL A 146 -39.35 -12.22 14.16
CA VAL A 146 -38.39 -11.15 14.48
C VAL A 146 -38.09 -11.12 15.99
N ALA A 147 -36.80 -11.24 16.31
CA ALA A 147 -36.25 -11.27 17.67
C ALA A 147 -35.50 -9.98 18.07
N GLY A 148 -35.24 -9.09 17.11
CA GLY A 148 -34.53 -7.85 17.38
C GLY A 148 -34.49 -6.87 16.20
N ILE A 149 -34.03 -5.66 16.51
CA ILE A 149 -33.81 -4.56 15.56
C ILE A 149 -32.43 -3.95 15.84
N LYS A 150 -31.65 -3.71 14.78
CA LYS A 150 -30.25 -3.27 14.88
C LYS A 150 -29.91 -2.24 13.80
N MET A 151 -29.04 -1.30 14.16
CA MET A 151 -28.43 -0.37 13.21
C MET A 151 -27.05 -0.88 12.80
N MET A 152 -26.85 -1.22 11.53
CA MET A 152 -25.60 -1.81 11.03
C MET A 152 -24.55 -0.73 10.76
N LYS A 153 -23.25 -1.11 10.82
CA LYS A 153 -22.12 -0.22 10.45
C LYS A 153 -22.19 0.30 9.00
N THR A 154 -22.92 -0.41 8.13
CA THR A 154 -23.21 0.00 6.75
C THR A 154 -24.26 1.11 6.63
N GLY A 155 -24.98 1.44 7.70
CA GLY A 155 -26.14 2.33 7.64
C GLY A 155 -27.47 1.61 7.36
N MET A 156 -27.48 0.28 7.22
CA MET A 156 -28.73 -0.48 7.10
C MET A 156 -29.42 -0.62 8.45
N LEU A 157 -30.71 -0.25 8.52
CA LEU A 157 -31.59 -0.64 9.62
C LEU A 157 -32.12 -2.06 9.32
N VAL A 158 -31.91 -3.00 10.23
CA VAL A 158 -32.27 -4.42 10.05
C VAL A 158 -33.19 -4.94 11.15
N LEU A 159 -34.15 -5.78 10.78
CA LEU A 159 -34.88 -6.69 11.67
C LEU A 159 -34.26 -8.09 11.54
N GLN A 160 -34.01 -8.77 12.65
CA GLN A 160 -33.33 -10.07 12.69
C GLN A 160 -34.14 -11.12 13.45
N ASP A 161 -33.98 -12.40 13.11
CA ASP A 161 -34.53 -13.54 13.85
C ASP A 161 -33.66 -13.93 15.07
N HIS A 162 -34.06 -14.96 15.81
CA HIS A 162 -33.31 -15.47 16.96
C HIS A 162 -31.92 -16.06 16.62
N ASN A 163 -31.60 -16.24 15.33
CA ASN A 163 -30.32 -16.73 14.82
C ASN A 163 -29.46 -15.59 14.22
N ASN A 164 -29.84 -14.33 14.46
CA ASN A 164 -29.28 -13.12 13.83
C ASN A 164 -29.42 -13.05 12.29
N LYS A 165 -30.27 -13.88 11.68
CA LYS A 165 -30.55 -13.81 10.24
C LYS A 165 -31.45 -12.59 9.95
N THR A 166 -31.08 -11.76 8.98
CA THR A 166 -31.92 -10.64 8.53
C THR A 166 -33.25 -11.14 8.00
N VAL A 167 -34.33 -10.64 8.58
CA VAL A 167 -35.73 -10.89 8.19
C VAL A 167 -36.25 -9.77 7.28
N TRP A 168 -35.84 -8.53 7.56
CA TRP A 168 -36.15 -7.33 6.77
C TRP A 168 -35.05 -6.30 6.96
N GLN A 169 -34.83 -5.44 5.96
CA GLN A 169 -33.93 -4.30 6.08
C GLN A 169 -34.39 -3.13 5.20
N SER A 170 -34.07 -1.90 5.60
CA SER A 170 -34.55 -0.66 4.97
C SER A 170 -34.22 -0.51 3.48
N PHE A 171 -33.19 -1.21 2.99
CA PHE A 171 -32.68 -1.09 1.61
C PHE A 171 -32.93 -2.30 0.70
N SER A 172 -33.59 -3.38 1.15
CA SER A 172 -33.84 -4.54 0.27
C SER A 172 -35.22 -5.19 0.46
N ASN A 173 -36.27 -4.47 0.07
CA ASN A 173 -37.54 -5.09 -0.28
C ASN A 173 -38.04 -4.57 -1.65
N THR A 174 -37.10 -4.51 -2.61
CA THR A 174 -37.27 -3.99 -3.97
C THR A 174 -38.16 -4.89 -4.85
N ALA A 175 -38.30 -6.17 -4.51
CA ALA A 175 -39.07 -7.15 -5.30
C ALA A 175 -40.60 -6.94 -5.29
N HIS A 176 -41.16 -6.20 -4.31
CA HIS A 176 -42.61 -6.00 -4.16
C HIS A 176 -43.04 -4.54 -3.93
N VAL A 177 -42.12 -3.58 -3.99
CA VAL A 177 -42.43 -2.14 -4.00
C VAL A 177 -41.64 -1.50 -5.13
N SER A 178 -42.32 -0.79 -6.03
CA SER A 178 -41.70 -0.01 -7.10
C SER A 178 -40.88 1.13 -6.49
N THR A 179 -39.62 0.84 -6.22
CA THR A 179 -38.66 1.75 -5.60
C THR A 179 -38.04 2.61 -6.69
N SER A 180 -38.41 3.90 -6.69
CA SER A 180 -37.93 4.91 -7.62
C SER A 180 -37.35 6.08 -6.84
N TRP A 181 -36.05 6.32 -6.98
CA TRP A 181 -35.36 7.46 -6.39
C TRP A 181 -35.27 8.59 -7.41
N THR A 182 -35.72 9.79 -7.04
CA THR A 182 -35.58 11.00 -7.86
C THR A 182 -34.32 11.76 -7.44
N ASN A 183 -33.69 12.49 -8.36
CA ASN A 183 -32.61 13.42 -8.01
C ASN A 183 -33.09 14.81 -7.54
N ASN A 184 -34.35 14.89 -7.10
CA ASN A 184 -35.02 16.11 -6.61
C ASN A 184 -35.67 15.82 -5.24
N ASP A 185 -34.91 15.85 -4.15
CA ASP A 185 -35.45 15.97 -2.78
C ASP A 185 -35.59 17.47 -2.44
N PRO A 186 -36.75 17.99 -1.96
CA PRO A 186 -36.96 19.42 -1.68
C PRO A 186 -36.13 20.08 -0.56
N ILE A 187 -35.02 19.49 -0.11
CA ILE A 187 -34.20 20.02 0.99
C ILE A 187 -33.44 21.28 0.52
N SER A 188 -33.61 22.38 1.26
CA SER A 188 -33.34 23.73 0.77
C SER A 188 -31.91 24.24 1.00
N ALA A 189 -31.27 24.61 -0.11
CA ALA A 189 -30.34 25.74 -0.25
C ALA A 189 -29.29 26.02 0.87
N MET A 190 -28.07 25.51 0.67
CA MET A 190 -26.86 26.32 0.92
C MET A 190 -26.31 26.83 -0.43
N PRO A 191 -25.68 28.03 -0.51
CA PRO A 191 -25.64 28.75 -1.79
C PRO A 191 -24.53 28.35 -2.80
N PHE A 192 -23.59 27.46 -2.45
CA PHE A 192 -22.31 27.35 -3.17
C PHE A 192 -21.76 25.96 -3.56
N ASN A 193 -22.19 24.84 -2.98
CA ASN A 193 -21.55 23.52 -3.20
C ASN A 193 -22.29 22.62 -4.22
N LEU A 194 -21.66 21.50 -4.61
CA LEU A 194 -22.24 20.50 -5.50
C LEU A 194 -23.28 19.64 -4.73
N PHE A 195 -24.34 19.21 -5.41
CA PHE A 195 -25.42 18.44 -4.79
C PHE A 195 -25.12 16.94 -4.81
N LYS A 196 -25.28 16.28 -3.65
CA LYS A 196 -25.14 14.84 -3.49
C LYS A 196 -26.36 14.27 -2.78
N ILE A 197 -27.01 13.30 -3.39
CA ILE A 197 -28.17 12.59 -2.85
C ILE A 197 -27.73 11.14 -2.62
N ILE A 198 -27.35 10.83 -1.38
CA ILE A 198 -26.93 9.48 -0.98
C ILE A 198 -28.16 8.56 -1.00
N MET A 199 -28.08 7.50 -1.78
CA MET A 199 -29.11 6.46 -1.90
C MET A 199 -28.79 5.25 -1.01
N MET A 200 -27.50 4.91 -0.90
CA MET A 200 -26.99 3.86 -0.02
C MET A 200 -25.60 4.23 0.48
N HIS A 201 -25.24 3.65 1.62
CA HIS A 201 -23.91 3.71 2.21
C HIS A 201 -23.40 2.29 2.50
N GLY A 202 -22.08 2.11 2.60
CA GLY A 202 -21.45 0.93 3.17
C GLY A 202 -19.94 1.12 3.33
N ALA A 203 -19.40 0.83 4.52
CA ALA A 203 -17.96 0.63 4.75
C ALA A 203 -17.02 1.69 4.11
N GLY A 204 -17.26 2.97 4.41
CA GLY A 204 -16.46 4.09 3.88
C GLY A 204 -16.87 4.59 2.49
N PHE A 205 -17.88 3.99 1.85
CA PHE A 205 -18.38 4.37 0.52
C PHE A 205 -19.87 4.73 0.52
N SER A 206 -20.27 5.59 -0.42
CA SER A 206 -21.64 6.01 -0.70
C SER A 206 -21.96 5.83 -2.17
N CYS A 207 -23.21 5.53 -2.51
CA CYS A 207 -23.70 5.63 -3.89
C CYS A 207 -25.03 6.38 -3.97
N GLY A 208 -25.31 6.99 -5.12
CA GLY A 208 -26.49 7.83 -5.32
C GLY A 208 -26.32 8.82 -6.46
N PHE A 209 -27.05 9.95 -6.43
CA PHE A 209 -26.86 11.00 -7.42
C PHE A 209 -25.77 11.98 -7.00
N HIS A 210 -24.81 12.21 -7.89
CA HIS A 210 -23.70 13.15 -7.72
C HIS A 210 -23.81 14.23 -8.82
N SER A 211 -23.93 15.49 -8.44
CA SER A 211 -24.06 16.59 -9.41
C SER A 211 -22.75 16.86 -10.13
N LYS A 212 -22.83 17.08 -11.43
CA LYS A 212 -21.75 17.59 -12.29
C LYS A 212 -21.76 19.12 -12.34
N ASP A 213 -22.96 19.68 -12.27
CA ASP A 213 -23.28 21.10 -12.14
C ASP A 213 -24.68 21.22 -11.50
N ARG A 214 -25.22 22.44 -11.34
CA ARG A 214 -26.52 22.68 -10.69
C ARG A 214 -27.71 21.91 -11.29
N ASN A 215 -27.64 21.55 -12.57
CA ASN A 215 -28.76 21.01 -13.33
C ASN A 215 -28.49 19.61 -13.90
N SER A 216 -27.25 19.12 -13.89
CA SER A 216 -26.89 17.81 -14.45
C SER A 216 -26.19 16.88 -13.46
N PHE A 217 -26.56 15.60 -13.49
CA PHE A 217 -26.20 14.61 -12.47
C PHE A 217 -25.71 13.30 -13.10
N TYR A 218 -24.92 12.56 -12.32
CA TYR A 218 -24.60 11.16 -12.56
C TYR A 218 -25.19 10.28 -11.44
N PHE A 219 -25.56 9.04 -11.76
CA PHE A 219 -25.60 7.99 -10.74
C PHE A 219 -24.18 7.47 -10.53
N ALA A 220 -23.71 7.49 -9.29
CA ALA A 220 -22.28 7.44 -8.95
C ALA A 220 -22.00 6.69 -7.65
N ILE A 221 -20.72 6.38 -7.42
CA ILE A 221 -20.16 5.87 -6.14
C ILE A 221 -18.99 6.79 -5.73
N TRP A 222 -18.87 7.13 -4.45
CA TRP A 222 -17.81 7.99 -3.88
C TRP A 222 -17.33 7.51 -2.51
N LYS A 223 -16.11 7.90 -2.05
CA LYS A 223 -15.69 7.70 -0.65
C LYS A 223 -16.48 8.67 0.23
N SER A 224 -16.97 8.20 1.37
CA SER A 224 -17.84 8.96 2.28
C SER A 224 -17.09 9.78 3.33
N GLU A 225 -15.84 9.42 3.61
CA GLU A 225 -15.04 10.04 4.66
C GLU A 225 -14.40 11.33 4.15
N TYR A 226 -14.47 12.38 4.95
CA TYR A 226 -14.23 13.76 4.56
C TYR A 226 -12.84 14.23 5.02
N SER A 227 -11.99 14.69 4.09
CA SER A 227 -10.62 15.12 4.37
C SER A 227 -10.32 16.51 3.78
N GLY A 228 -10.72 17.57 4.50
CA GLY A 228 -10.61 18.96 4.05
C GLY A 228 -11.94 19.53 3.52
N ASP A 229 -11.94 20.77 3.00
CA ASP A 229 -13.14 21.43 2.46
C ASP A 229 -13.60 20.90 1.09
N ASP A 230 -12.79 20.06 0.43
CA ASP A 230 -13.05 19.56 -0.92
C ASP A 230 -14.18 18.51 -0.99
N ASP A 231 -14.93 18.57 -2.08
CA ASP A 231 -16.18 17.82 -2.28
C ASP A 231 -15.88 16.37 -2.74
N PRO A 232 -16.16 15.31 -1.96
CA PRO A 232 -15.64 13.95 -2.18
C PRO A 232 -15.84 13.36 -3.60
N GLU A 233 -14.79 12.75 -4.14
CA GLU A 233 -14.67 12.37 -5.56
C GLU A 233 -15.51 11.15 -5.98
N ALA A 234 -16.06 11.18 -7.20
CA ALA A 234 -16.85 10.10 -7.79
C ALA A 234 -15.97 9.00 -8.43
N LEU A 235 -15.67 7.97 -7.63
CA LEU A 235 -14.91 6.75 -7.97
C LEU A 235 -15.53 5.94 -9.13
N TRP A 236 -16.84 6.05 -9.35
CA TRP A 236 -17.57 5.39 -10.45
C TRP A 236 -18.76 6.22 -10.92
N LEU A 237 -19.07 6.15 -12.22
CA LEU A 237 -20.16 6.88 -12.87
C LEU A 237 -20.90 5.96 -13.84
N ALA A 238 -22.18 5.66 -13.56
CA ALA A 238 -23.03 4.82 -14.41
C ALA A 238 -23.23 5.41 -15.82
N ASN A 239 -23.51 6.72 -15.86
CA ASN A 239 -23.93 7.45 -17.04
C ASN A 239 -22.93 8.54 -17.45
N ARG A 240 -21.62 8.27 -17.32
CA ARG A 240 -20.52 9.20 -17.67
C ARG A 240 -20.75 9.94 -19.00
N ASN A 241 -21.19 9.21 -20.03
CA ASN A 241 -21.38 9.72 -21.38
C ASN A 241 -22.66 10.56 -21.58
N ARG A 242 -23.64 10.44 -20.67
CA ARG A 242 -24.93 11.16 -20.72
C ARG A 242 -25.39 11.49 -19.29
N PRO A 243 -24.97 12.64 -18.72
CA PRO A 243 -25.57 13.17 -17.50
C PRO A 243 -27.09 13.30 -17.64
N VAL A 244 -27.82 13.14 -16.53
CA VAL A 244 -29.28 13.33 -16.47
C VAL A 244 -29.66 14.69 -15.90
N GLY A 245 -30.80 15.22 -16.28
CA GLY A 245 -31.36 16.47 -15.73
C GLY A 245 -31.99 16.30 -14.34
N GLN A 246 -32.54 17.39 -13.78
CA GLN A 246 -33.38 17.37 -12.58
C GLN A 246 -34.72 16.66 -12.83
N ASN A 247 -35.25 15.95 -11.82
CA ASN A 247 -36.34 14.95 -11.91
C ASN A 247 -36.00 13.65 -12.66
N ALA A 248 -34.72 13.35 -12.87
CA ALA A 248 -34.29 12.03 -13.32
C ALA A 248 -34.58 10.96 -12.26
N THR A 249 -34.87 9.74 -12.70
CA THR A 249 -35.28 8.64 -11.83
C THR A 249 -34.37 7.42 -11.98
N LEU A 250 -33.88 6.90 -10.85
CA LEU A 250 -33.33 5.54 -10.78
C LEU A 250 -34.44 4.63 -10.27
N GLN A 251 -34.70 3.49 -10.92
CA GLN A 251 -35.84 2.63 -10.61
C GLN A 251 -35.49 1.15 -10.73
N PHE A 252 -35.91 0.33 -9.75
CA PHE A 252 -36.01 -1.11 -9.95
C PHE A 252 -37.28 -1.46 -10.72
N LEU A 253 -37.12 -2.18 -11.83
CA LEU A 253 -38.20 -2.74 -12.62
C LEU A 253 -38.61 -4.13 -12.07
N PRO A 254 -39.87 -4.57 -12.25
CA PRO A 254 -40.36 -5.86 -11.73
C PRO A 254 -39.71 -7.12 -12.31
N ASP A 255 -38.92 -6.99 -13.38
CA ASP A 255 -38.10 -8.05 -13.96
C ASP A 255 -36.70 -8.18 -13.31
N GLY A 256 -36.33 -7.25 -12.43
CA GLY A 256 -35.03 -7.19 -11.77
C GLY A 256 -34.01 -6.27 -12.43
N ASP A 257 -34.37 -5.49 -13.46
CA ASP A 257 -33.46 -4.49 -14.01
C ASP A 257 -33.43 -3.19 -13.18
N LEU A 258 -32.25 -2.58 -13.02
CA LEU A 258 -32.08 -1.28 -12.39
C LEU A 258 -31.82 -0.23 -13.48
N VAL A 259 -32.81 0.61 -13.75
CA VAL A 259 -32.76 1.61 -14.83
C VAL A 259 -32.57 3.02 -14.30
N LEU A 260 -31.74 3.81 -15.00
CA LEU A 260 -31.68 5.25 -14.87
C LEU A 260 -32.38 5.90 -16.06
N ARG A 261 -33.35 6.76 -15.78
CA ARG A 261 -34.12 7.54 -16.75
C ARG A 261 -33.93 9.04 -16.52
N ASP A 262 -33.93 9.78 -17.61
CA ASP A 262 -33.91 11.24 -17.59
C ASP A 262 -35.30 11.81 -17.22
N ALA A 263 -35.40 13.12 -17.06
CA ALA A 263 -36.65 13.81 -16.69
C ALA A 263 -37.81 13.64 -17.70
N ASP A 264 -37.50 13.30 -18.95
CA ASP A 264 -38.46 12.99 -20.01
C ASP A 264 -38.88 11.49 -20.05
N GLY A 265 -38.34 10.68 -19.14
CA GLY A 265 -38.55 9.23 -19.06
C GLY A 265 -37.64 8.41 -19.99
N ALA A 266 -36.81 9.04 -20.83
CA ALA A 266 -35.89 8.35 -21.72
C ALA A 266 -34.86 7.55 -20.92
N LEU A 267 -34.60 6.31 -21.36
CA LEU A 267 -33.55 5.47 -20.76
C LEU A 267 -32.17 6.10 -21.01
N VAL A 268 -31.35 6.12 -19.97
CA VAL A 268 -30.00 6.69 -19.97
C VAL A 268 -28.95 5.64 -19.63
N TRP A 269 -29.27 4.76 -18.68
CA TRP A 269 -28.42 3.64 -18.27
C TRP A 269 -29.28 2.51 -17.67
N SER A 270 -28.75 1.29 -17.65
CA SER A 270 -29.39 0.07 -17.14
C SER A 270 -28.31 -0.93 -16.70
N THR A 271 -28.58 -1.75 -15.68
CA THR A 271 -27.73 -2.89 -15.30
C THR A 271 -27.83 -4.08 -16.25
N ASN A 272 -28.84 -4.09 -17.14
CA ASN A 272 -29.21 -5.18 -18.04
C ASN A 272 -29.52 -6.50 -17.31
N THR A 273 -30.13 -6.41 -16.13
CA THR A 273 -30.46 -7.56 -15.26
C THR A 273 -31.90 -8.06 -15.38
N SER A 274 -32.61 -7.68 -16.44
CA SER A 274 -33.95 -8.18 -16.79
C SER A 274 -34.03 -9.71 -16.76
N ASN A 275 -34.94 -10.24 -15.93
CA ASN A 275 -35.18 -11.66 -15.67
C ASN A 275 -34.05 -12.42 -14.96
N MET A 276 -33.06 -11.73 -14.36
CA MET A 276 -31.97 -12.36 -13.61
C MET A 276 -32.29 -12.63 -12.13
N SER A 277 -33.57 -12.61 -11.74
CA SER A 277 -34.05 -12.91 -10.37
C SER A 277 -33.38 -12.08 -9.26
N VAL A 278 -33.15 -10.79 -9.54
CA VAL A 278 -32.52 -9.85 -8.59
C VAL A 278 -33.38 -9.69 -7.34
N ALA A 279 -32.81 -10.01 -6.18
CA ALA A 279 -33.48 -9.96 -4.88
C ALA A 279 -33.02 -8.80 -4.00
N SER A 280 -31.79 -8.30 -4.19
CA SER A 280 -31.24 -7.20 -3.37
C SER A 280 -30.13 -6.42 -4.09
N MET A 281 -29.92 -5.19 -3.59
CA MET A 281 -28.78 -4.31 -3.92
C MET A 281 -27.96 -4.08 -2.64
N ARG A 282 -26.63 -4.04 -2.75
CA ARG A 282 -25.70 -3.91 -1.61
C ARG A 282 -24.45 -3.13 -1.99
N MET A 283 -23.96 -2.27 -1.08
CA MET A 283 -22.60 -1.74 -1.11
C MET A 283 -21.65 -2.70 -0.37
N MET A 284 -20.60 -3.18 -1.04
CA MET A 284 -19.57 -4.04 -0.45
C MET A 284 -18.46 -3.23 0.24
N GLU A 285 -17.66 -3.90 1.07
CA GLU A 285 -16.53 -3.30 1.81
C GLU A 285 -15.37 -2.88 0.91
N THR A 286 -15.36 -3.36 -0.34
CA THR A 286 -14.49 -2.92 -1.44
C THR A 286 -15.02 -1.70 -2.21
N GLY A 287 -16.14 -1.10 -1.77
CA GLY A 287 -16.82 -0.01 -2.49
C GLY A 287 -17.65 -0.44 -3.70
N MET A 288 -17.72 -1.74 -4.01
CA MET A 288 -18.52 -2.25 -5.13
C MET A 288 -20.03 -2.21 -4.82
N LEU A 289 -20.82 -1.62 -5.71
CA LEU A 289 -22.27 -1.81 -5.71
C LEU A 289 -22.56 -3.14 -6.40
N VAL A 290 -23.28 -4.03 -5.75
CA VAL A 290 -23.65 -5.35 -6.29
C VAL A 290 -25.17 -5.57 -6.28
N LEU A 291 -25.66 -6.23 -7.32
CA LEU A 291 -26.99 -6.85 -7.35
C LEU A 291 -26.83 -8.35 -7.08
N GLN A 292 -27.69 -8.90 -6.22
CA GLN A 292 -27.65 -10.31 -5.81
C GLN A 292 -29.01 -11.00 -5.96
N ASP A 293 -29.00 -12.29 -6.32
CA ASP A 293 -30.19 -13.15 -6.36
C ASP A 293 -30.63 -13.60 -4.94
N HIS A 294 -31.73 -14.36 -4.85
CA HIS A 294 -32.24 -14.91 -3.59
C HIS A 294 -31.28 -15.88 -2.87
N ASN A 295 -30.22 -16.35 -3.53
CA ASN A 295 -29.18 -17.22 -2.97
C ASN A 295 -27.92 -16.43 -2.55
N ASN A 296 -27.93 -15.09 -2.69
CA ASN A 296 -26.80 -14.17 -2.55
C ASN A 296 -25.74 -14.27 -3.67
N LYS A 297 -26.02 -14.95 -4.79
CA LYS A 297 -25.13 -14.95 -5.96
C LYS A 297 -25.15 -13.54 -6.58
N ILE A 298 -23.96 -12.96 -6.81
CA ILE A 298 -23.82 -11.70 -7.53
C ILE A 298 -24.23 -11.92 -9.00
N VAL A 299 -25.12 -11.07 -9.49
CA VAL A 299 -25.66 -11.08 -10.86
C VAL A 299 -25.29 -9.85 -11.67
N TRP A 300 -24.94 -8.74 -10.99
CA TRP A 300 -24.31 -7.55 -11.57
C TRP A 300 -23.46 -6.84 -10.51
N GLN A 301 -22.42 -6.11 -10.93
CA GLN A 301 -21.63 -5.24 -10.06
C GLN A 301 -21.08 -4.01 -10.79
N SER A 302 -20.80 -2.92 -10.06
CA SER A 302 -20.34 -1.65 -10.64
C SER A 302 -18.92 -1.68 -11.19
N PHE A 303 -18.00 -2.33 -10.46
CA PHE A 303 -16.59 -2.44 -10.83
C PHE A 303 -16.31 -3.85 -11.34
N GLY A 304 -15.89 -3.96 -12.59
CA GLY A 304 -15.67 -5.25 -13.27
C GLY A 304 -16.99 -5.85 -13.74
N ASN A 305 -17.26 -5.73 -15.04
CA ASN A 305 -18.56 -6.08 -15.60
C ASN A 305 -18.69 -7.57 -15.90
N THR A 306 -19.93 -8.07 -15.98
CA THR A 306 -20.22 -9.37 -16.60
C THR A 306 -19.80 -9.33 -18.08
N ALA A 307 -19.18 -10.40 -18.57
CA ALA A 307 -18.50 -10.47 -19.88
C ALA A 307 -19.40 -10.41 -21.14
N HIS A 308 -20.52 -9.70 -21.08
CA HIS A 308 -21.49 -9.55 -22.18
C HIS A 308 -21.70 -8.09 -22.63
N VAL A 309 -21.02 -7.12 -22.01
CA VAL A 309 -20.90 -5.74 -22.54
C VAL A 309 -19.44 -5.31 -22.50
N SER A 310 -18.87 -5.01 -23.67
CA SER A 310 -17.47 -4.58 -23.82
C SER A 310 -17.24 -3.23 -23.14
N THR A 311 -16.38 -3.20 -22.12
CA THR A 311 -16.00 -1.95 -21.43
C THR A 311 -14.64 -1.46 -21.93
N SER A 312 -14.56 -0.20 -22.35
CA SER A 312 -13.34 0.44 -22.84
C SER A 312 -13.06 1.71 -22.04
N TRP A 313 -11.82 1.83 -21.55
CA TRP A 313 -11.30 3.02 -20.87
C TRP A 313 -10.20 3.64 -21.74
N THR A 314 -10.17 4.97 -21.83
CA THR A 314 -9.20 5.70 -22.66
C THR A 314 -8.42 6.68 -21.78
N ASN A 315 -7.10 6.74 -21.91
CA ASN A 315 -6.25 7.64 -21.11
C ASN A 315 -6.30 9.13 -21.53
N ASN A 316 -7.33 9.52 -22.28
CA ASN A 316 -7.51 10.87 -22.85
C ASN A 316 -8.88 11.50 -22.55
N ASP A 317 -9.64 10.94 -21.61
CA ASP A 317 -10.91 11.53 -21.16
C ASP A 317 -10.67 12.94 -20.58
N PRO A 318 -11.14 14.03 -21.22
CA PRO A 318 -10.88 15.38 -20.74
C PRO A 318 -11.64 15.74 -19.44
N LYS A 319 -12.44 14.81 -18.90
CA LYS A 319 -13.30 15.01 -17.73
C LYS A 319 -13.35 13.81 -16.76
N SER A 320 -12.21 13.16 -16.51
CA SER A 320 -11.92 12.71 -15.13
C SER A 320 -11.86 13.96 -14.25
N ALA A 321 -12.89 14.20 -13.44
CA ALA A 321 -13.21 15.52 -12.91
C ALA A 321 -12.43 15.89 -11.62
N ILE A 322 -11.09 15.87 -11.71
CA ILE A 322 -10.20 16.48 -10.71
C ILE A 322 -9.38 17.58 -11.42
N PRO A 323 -9.37 18.83 -10.94
CA PRO A 323 -8.44 19.85 -11.46
C PRO A 323 -6.96 19.58 -11.08
N TYR A 324 -6.72 18.64 -10.17
CA TYR A 324 -5.49 18.49 -9.37
C TYR A 324 -4.85 17.09 -9.42
N ASN A 325 -5.23 16.20 -10.35
CA ASN A 325 -4.57 14.88 -10.45
C ASN A 325 -4.52 14.30 -11.88
N LEU A 326 -3.98 15.10 -12.82
CA LEU A 326 -3.89 14.78 -14.26
C LEU A 326 -2.90 13.66 -14.64
N TYR A 327 -2.49 12.81 -13.68
CA TYR A 327 -1.45 11.80 -13.82
C TYR A 327 -1.98 10.36 -13.84
N ASN A 328 -3.09 10.10 -13.16
CA ASN A 328 -3.68 8.77 -13.01
C ASN A 328 -5.14 8.75 -13.48
N ILE A 329 -5.52 7.76 -14.28
CA ILE A 329 -6.90 7.56 -14.76
C ILE A 329 -7.38 6.20 -14.29
N ILE A 330 -8.21 6.21 -13.25
CA ILE A 330 -8.63 5.03 -12.52
C ILE A 330 -9.61 4.19 -13.35
N VAL A 331 -9.37 2.88 -13.37
CA VAL A 331 -10.23 1.85 -13.98
C VAL A 331 -11.03 1.13 -12.90
N MET A 332 -10.41 0.86 -11.74
CA MET A 332 -11.05 0.19 -10.60
C MET A 332 -10.43 0.59 -9.26
N HIS A 333 -11.28 0.68 -8.23
CA HIS A 333 -10.87 0.71 -6.82
C HIS A 333 -11.07 -0.67 -6.17
N GLY A 334 -10.19 -1.02 -5.24
CA GLY A 334 -10.46 -1.95 -4.15
C GLY A 334 -10.48 -1.21 -2.80
N ALA A 335 -10.27 -1.92 -1.68
CA ALA A 335 -10.24 -1.31 -0.35
C ALA A 335 -8.97 -0.49 -0.07
N ARG A 336 -7.77 -1.07 -0.25
CA ARG A 336 -6.46 -0.44 0.03
C ARG A 336 -5.71 0.02 -1.24
N PHE A 337 -6.13 -0.43 -2.42
CA PHE A 337 -5.41 -0.27 -3.69
C PHE A 337 -6.34 0.13 -4.84
N SER A 338 -5.78 0.67 -5.93
CA SER A 338 -6.49 0.98 -7.18
C SER A 338 -5.68 0.50 -8.38
N CYS A 339 -6.36 0.31 -9.52
CA CYS A 339 -5.71 0.07 -10.80
C CYS A 339 -6.29 0.95 -11.92
N GLY A 340 -5.48 1.17 -12.97
CA GLY A 340 -5.82 2.05 -14.08
C GLY A 340 -4.59 2.50 -14.86
N PHE A 341 -4.71 3.57 -15.62
CA PHE A 341 -3.56 4.20 -16.27
C PHE A 341 -2.79 5.05 -15.25
N HIS A 342 -1.47 4.91 -15.22
CA HIS A 342 -0.53 5.65 -14.38
C HIS A 342 0.52 6.34 -15.25
N SER A 343 0.89 7.58 -14.92
CA SER A 343 1.97 8.32 -15.58
C SER A 343 2.68 9.26 -14.60
N LYS A 344 4.00 9.47 -14.80
CA LYS A 344 4.78 10.51 -14.11
C LYS A 344 5.15 11.71 -15.01
N ASP A 345 4.88 11.63 -16.31
CA ASP A 345 5.28 12.63 -17.32
C ASP A 345 4.14 13.15 -18.22
N ARG A 346 2.94 12.53 -18.13
CA ARG A 346 1.75 12.74 -18.98
C ARG A 346 1.94 12.41 -20.48
N ASN A 347 3.04 11.79 -20.85
CA ASN A 347 3.32 11.30 -22.21
C ASN A 347 3.36 9.77 -22.27
N SER A 348 3.92 9.15 -21.23
CA SER A 348 4.16 7.72 -21.07
C SER A 348 3.17 7.16 -20.04
N PHE A 349 2.23 6.34 -20.49
CA PHE A 349 1.22 5.73 -19.62
C PHE A 349 1.44 4.22 -19.48
N TYR A 350 1.14 3.71 -18.29
CA TYR A 350 1.22 2.29 -17.94
C TYR A 350 -0.12 1.84 -17.36
N PHE A 351 -0.61 0.65 -17.71
CA PHE A 351 -1.66 0.02 -16.90
C PHE A 351 -1.00 -0.56 -15.64
N ALA A 352 -1.44 -0.10 -14.48
CA ALA A 352 -0.72 -0.22 -13.23
C ALA A 352 -1.63 -0.46 -12.02
N ILE A 353 -1.03 -0.87 -10.90
CA ILE A 353 -1.64 -0.93 -9.56
C ILE A 353 -0.87 0.02 -8.64
N TRP A 354 -1.56 0.72 -7.73
CA TRP A 354 -0.97 1.58 -6.70
C TRP A 354 -1.80 1.57 -5.40
N LYS A 355 -1.20 1.98 -4.28
CA LYS A 355 -1.95 2.23 -3.03
C LYS A 355 -2.91 3.39 -3.22
N GLN A 356 -4.07 3.34 -2.58
CA GLN A 356 -4.84 4.57 -2.33
C GLN A 356 -4.14 5.35 -1.21
N SER A 357 -3.72 6.58 -1.48
CA SER A 357 -3.22 7.52 -0.48
C SER A 357 -4.35 8.41 0.02
N GLU A 358 -4.24 8.86 1.27
CA GLU A 358 -4.99 10.03 1.72
C GLU A 358 -4.18 11.26 1.30
N TYR A 359 -4.80 12.15 0.52
CA TYR A 359 -4.12 13.20 -0.27
C TYR A 359 -3.21 14.10 0.59
N SER A 360 -1.93 14.18 0.23
CA SER A 360 -0.93 15.06 0.88
C SER A 360 -0.20 16.00 -0.09
N GLY A 361 -0.91 16.59 -1.06
CA GLY A 361 -0.43 17.69 -1.91
C GLY A 361 -0.45 17.43 -3.41
N ASP A 362 -0.25 18.50 -4.18
CA ASP A 362 -0.42 18.60 -5.66
C ASP A 362 0.71 17.91 -6.47
N ASP A 363 1.79 17.45 -5.79
CA ASP A 363 3.00 16.86 -6.40
C ASP A 363 3.18 15.35 -6.14
N ASP A 364 2.44 14.73 -5.21
CA ASP A 364 2.72 13.36 -4.74
C ASP A 364 1.99 12.28 -5.57
N ILE A 365 2.55 11.96 -6.74
CA ILE A 365 2.04 10.91 -7.62
C ILE A 365 2.33 9.53 -6.98
N PRO A 366 1.32 8.76 -6.54
CA PRO A 366 1.52 7.53 -5.78
C PRO A 366 2.37 6.52 -6.55
N GLU A 367 3.27 5.80 -5.86
CA GLU A 367 4.16 4.85 -6.52
C GLU A 367 3.37 3.64 -7.07
N ALA A 368 3.72 3.22 -8.29
CA ALA A 368 3.12 2.05 -8.93
C ALA A 368 3.82 0.79 -8.41
N LEU A 369 3.02 -0.16 -7.95
CA LEU A 369 3.45 -1.40 -7.30
C LEU A 369 3.34 -2.62 -8.22
N TRP A 370 2.74 -2.45 -9.39
CA TRP A 370 2.71 -3.41 -10.48
C TRP A 370 2.48 -2.68 -11.80
N LEU A 371 3.06 -3.18 -12.90
CA LEU A 371 3.07 -2.52 -14.21
C LEU A 371 2.93 -3.55 -15.34
N ALA A 372 1.79 -3.56 -16.02
CA ALA A 372 1.49 -4.50 -17.11
C ALA A 372 2.44 -4.35 -18.32
N ASN A 373 2.67 -3.10 -18.75
CA ASN A 373 3.36 -2.77 -19.99
C ASN A 373 4.68 -1.99 -19.72
N ARG A 374 5.42 -2.34 -18.67
CA ARG A 374 6.63 -1.61 -18.22
C ARG A 374 7.69 -1.35 -19.30
N ASN A 375 7.82 -2.26 -20.27
CA ASN A 375 8.77 -2.14 -21.38
C ASN A 375 8.21 -1.43 -22.63
N MET A 376 6.90 -1.15 -22.66
CA MET A 376 6.19 -0.54 -23.79
C MET A 376 5.12 0.43 -23.25
N PRO A 377 5.51 1.62 -22.73
CA PRO A 377 4.56 2.66 -22.36
C PRO A 377 3.67 3.06 -23.54
N VAL A 378 2.39 3.33 -23.26
CA VAL A 378 1.41 3.77 -24.27
C VAL A 378 1.23 5.28 -24.25
N ARG A 379 0.85 5.85 -25.40
CA ARG A 379 0.66 7.30 -25.60
C ARG A 379 -0.73 7.76 -25.16
N GLN A 380 -0.94 9.07 -25.15
CA GLN A 380 -2.28 9.66 -25.14
C GLN A 380 -3.19 9.10 -26.26
N ASN A 381 -4.44 8.78 -25.90
CA ASN A 381 -5.49 8.06 -26.65
C ASN A 381 -5.35 6.53 -26.70
N ALA A 382 -4.46 5.94 -25.91
CA ALA A 382 -4.43 4.51 -25.67
C ALA A 382 -5.71 4.03 -24.98
N THR A 383 -6.09 2.77 -25.24
CA THR A 383 -7.33 2.14 -24.74
C THR A 383 -7.05 0.84 -24.02
N LEU A 384 -7.63 0.70 -22.82
CA LEU A 384 -7.77 -0.57 -22.11
C LEU A 384 -9.17 -1.09 -22.41
N GLN A 385 -9.29 -2.35 -22.82
CA GLN A 385 -10.55 -2.94 -23.28
C GLN A 385 -10.73 -4.32 -22.63
N PHE A 386 -11.86 -4.51 -21.96
CA PHE A 386 -12.31 -5.85 -21.55
C PHE A 386 -13.27 -6.38 -22.62
N LEU A 387 -12.86 -7.47 -23.27
CA LEU A 387 -13.48 -7.98 -24.48
C LEU A 387 -14.58 -9.03 -24.16
N PRO A 388 -15.60 -9.23 -25.03
CA PRO A 388 -16.67 -10.20 -24.80
C PRO A 388 -16.24 -11.67 -24.81
N ASP A 389 -15.00 -11.97 -25.18
CA ASP A 389 -14.38 -13.30 -25.06
C ASP A 389 -13.68 -13.53 -23.71
N GLY A 390 -13.56 -12.49 -22.87
CA GLY A 390 -12.94 -12.54 -21.55
C GLY A 390 -11.48 -12.08 -21.50
N ASP A 391 -10.91 -11.54 -22.58
CA ASP A 391 -9.56 -10.95 -22.57
C ASP A 391 -9.55 -9.50 -22.07
N LEU A 392 -8.53 -9.12 -21.30
CA LEU A 392 -8.27 -7.74 -20.92
C LEU A 392 -7.04 -7.23 -21.69
N VAL A 393 -7.27 -6.40 -22.71
CA VAL A 393 -6.24 -5.94 -23.65
C VAL A 393 -5.94 -4.46 -23.51
N LEU A 394 -4.67 -4.09 -23.62
CA LEU A 394 -4.18 -2.72 -23.70
C LEU A 394 -3.68 -2.44 -25.12
N ARG A 395 -4.22 -1.39 -25.74
CA ARG A 395 -3.85 -0.91 -27.07
C ARG A 395 -3.33 0.51 -27.02
N ASP A 396 -2.30 0.80 -27.79
CA ASP A 396 -1.78 2.16 -27.96
C ASP A 396 -2.72 3.02 -28.84
N ALA A 397 -2.42 4.31 -28.97
CA ALA A 397 -3.24 5.33 -29.63
C ALA A 397 -3.53 5.09 -31.13
N ASP A 398 -2.84 4.18 -31.79
CA ASP A 398 -3.08 3.73 -33.17
C ASP A 398 -3.77 2.36 -33.26
N GLY A 399 -4.15 1.78 -32.12
CA GLY A 399 -4.82 0.48 -32.01
C GLY A 399 -3.88 -0.72 -31.91
N ALA A 400 -2.55 -0.53 -32.00
CA ALA A 400 -1.56 -1.58 -31.82
C ALA A 400 -1.71 -2.25 -30.45
N LEU A 401 -1.71 -3.59 -30.43
CA LEU A 401 -1.78 -4.36 -29.18
C LEU A 401 -0.43 -4.29 -28.44
N VAL A 402 -0.47 -3.85 -27.18
CA VAL A 402 0.73 -3.65 -26.35
C VAL A 402 0.78 -4.65 -25.19
N TRP A 403 -0.36 -4.99 -24.58
CA TRP A 403 -0.45 -6.00 -23.53
C TRP A 403 -1.82 -6.69 -23.54
N SER A 404 -1.90 -7.89 -22.98
CA SER A 404 -3.11 -8.72 -22.87
C SER A 404 -2.94 -9.74 -21.74
N THR A 405 -4.03 -10.09 -21.05
CA THR A 405 -4.06 -11.20 -20.09
C THR A 405 -4.04 -12.59 -20.77
N ASN A 406 -4.24 -12.64 -22.09
CA ASN A 406 -4.36 -13.85 -22.91
C ASN A 406 -5.50 -14.79 -22.46
N THR A 407 -6.55 -14.21 -21.84
CA THR A 407 -7.71 -14.94 -21.31
C THR A 407 -8.87 -15.11 -22.29
N SER A 408 -8.66 -14.76 -23.57
CA SER A 408 -9.57 -15.02 -24.69
C SER A 408 -10.19 -16.43 -24.63
N ASN A 409 -11.53 -16.50 -24.52
CA ASN A 409 -12.35 -17.71 -24.42
C ASN A 409 -12.17 -18.55 -23.14
N MET A 410 -11.44 -18.07 -22.12
CA MET A 410 -11.23 -18.79 -20.85
C MET A 410 -12.42 -18.70 -19.87
N SER A 411 -13.61 -18.36 -20.37
CA SER A 411 -14.86 -18.23 -19.59
C SER A 411 -14.78 -17.22 -18.43
N VAL A 412 -13.92 -16.20 -18.56
CA VAL A 412 -13.87 -15.08 -17.61
C VAL A 412 -15.24 -14.40 -17.59
N ALA A 413 -15.80 -14.23 -16.39
CA ALA A 413 -17.04 -13.54 -16.13
C ALA A 413 -16.84 -12.09 -15.71
N GLY A 414 -15.72 -11.74 -15.06
CA GLY A 414 -15.43 -10.37 -14.62
C GLY A 414 -14.00 -10.19 -14.10
N MET A 415 -13.74 -9.00 -13.53
CA MET A 415 -12.46 -8.63 -12.91
C MET A 415 -12.70 -7.97 -11.54
N ARG A 416 -11.74 -8.06 -10.61
CA ARG A 416 -11.82 -7.41 -9.29
C ARG A 416 -10.46 -7.02 -8.73
N MET A 417 -10.46 -6.01 -7.86
CA MET A 417 -9.31 -5.56 -7.11
C MET A 417 -9.38 -6.07 -5.66
N MET A 418 -8.46 -6.95 -5.28
CA MET A 418 -8.41 -7.57 -3.95
C MET A 418 -7.78 -6.63 -2.92
N GLU A 419 -8.11 -6.82 -1.63
CA GLU A 419 -7.56 -6.01 -0.54
C GLU A 419 -6.03 -6.14 -0.38
N THR A 420 -5.46 -7.29 -0.77
CA THR A 420 -4.00 -7.54 -0.84
C THR A 420 -3.29 -6.77 -1.94
N GLY A 421 -4.03 -6.12 -2.85
CA GLY A 421 -3.48 -5.48 -4.04
C GLY A 421 -3.44 -6.37 -5.28
N ASN A 422 -3.94 -7.61 -5.23
CA ASN A 422 -4.04 -8.48 -6.41
C ASN A 422 -5.21 -8.06 -7.31
N LEU A 423 -4.94 -7.78 -8.59
CA LEU A 423 -5.96 -7.70 -9.63
C LEU A 423 -6.27 -9.11 -10.15
N GLU A 424 -7.51 -9.56 -10.05
CA GLU A 424 -7.96 -10.88 -10.53
C GLU A 424 -8.96 -10.77 -11.70
N LEU A 425 -8.85 -11.67 -12.67
CA LEU A 425 -9.95 -12.06 -13.56
C LEU A 425 -10.55 -13.38 -13.05
N TYR A 426 -11.89 -13.51 -13.02
CA TYR A 426 -12.57 -14.69 -12.45
C TYR A 426 -13.74 -15.18 -13.32
N ASP A 427 -14.11 -16.46 -13.19
CA ASP A 427 -15.17 -17.14 -13.95
C ASP A 427 -16.58 -17.03 -13.33
N VAL A 428 -17.59 -17.60 -13.99
CA VAL A 428 -19.00 -17.60 -13.51
C VAL A 428 -19.24 -18.38 -12.21
N ASN A 429 -18.23 -19.11 -11.74
CA ASN A 429 -18.19 -19.87 -10.49
C ASN A 429 -17.31 -19.18 -9.42
N ASN A 430 -16.91 -17.92 -9.67
CA ASN A 430 -16.05 -17.08 -8.83
C ASN A 430 -14.58 -17.54 -8.72
N LYS A 431 -14.15 -18.50 -9.55
CA LYS A 431 -12.78 -19.02 -9.58
C LYS A 431 -11.86 -18.08 -10.35
N THR A 432 -10.70 -17.75 -9.80
CA THR A 432 -9.64 -16.99 -10.48
C THR A 432 -9.15 -17.71 -11.74
N VAL A 433 -9.09 -16.98 -12.85
CA VAL A 433 -8.66 -17.43 -14.19
C VAL A 433 -7.30 -16.83 -14.56
N TRP A 434 -7.07 -15.58 -14.17
CA TRP A 434 -5.80 -14.85 -14.29
C TRP A 434 -5.66 -13.92 -13.07
N ASN A 435 -4.44 -13.63 -12.64
CA ASN A 435 -4.19 -12.62 -11.61
C ASN A 435 -2.82 -11.94 -11.77
N SER A 436 -2.68 -10.74 -11.20
CA SER A 436 -1.45 -9.95 -11.29
C SER A 436 -0.26 -10.51 -10.51
N PHE A 437 -0.50 -11.28 -9.44
CA PHE A 437 0.55 -11.82 -8.56
C PHE A 437 1.41 -12.89 -9.26
N ASP A 438 0.82 -13.67 -10.18
CA ASP A 438 1.56 -14.61 -11.04
C ASP A 438 2.49 -13.91 -12.07
N HIS A 439 2.41 -12.58 -12.20
CA HIS A 439 3.18 -11.76 -13.14
C HIS A 439 3.94 -10.61 -12.43
N PRO A 440 4.89 -10.90 -11.53
CA PRO A 440 5.60 -9.88 -10.75
C PRO A 440 6.51 -8.97 -11.61
N SER A 441 6.74 -7.74 -11.14
CA SER A 441 7.63 -6.75 -11.79
C SER A 441 8.93 -6.54 -11.02
N ASP A 442 8.96 -5.57 -10.10
CA ASP A 442 10.05 -5.20 -9.20
C ASP A 442 9.61 -5.15 -7.73
N VAL A 443 8.35 -5.48 -7.43
CA VAL A 443 7.71 -5.39 -6.10
C VAL A 443 7.10 -6.73 -5.68
N LEU A 444 7.18 -7.05 -4.38
CA LEU A 444 6.41 -8.08 -3.70
C LEU A 444 5.51 -7.46 -2.62
N LEU A 445 4.21 -7.74 -2.70
CA LEU A 445 3.17 -7.26 -1.78
C LEU A 445 2.89 -8.29 -0.67
N LEU A 446 2.24 -7.85 0.42
CA LEU A 446 1.85 -8.72 1.52
C LEU A 446 0.98 -9.89 1.04
N GLY A 447 1.32 -11.10 1.47
CA GLY A 447 0.64 -12.33 1.05
C GLY A 447 0.88 -12.74 -0.40
N ASN A 448 1.66 -11.99 -1.19
CA ASN A 448 2.13 -12.45 -2.50
C ASN A 448 3.27 -13.47 -2.31
N LYS A 449 3.33 -14.46 -3.21
CA LYS A 449 4.35 -15.50 -3.29
C LYS A 449 5.10 -15.41 -4.61
N LEU A 450 6.38 -15.07 -4.54
CA LEU A 450 7.31 -15.20 -5.66
C LEU A 450 7.74 -16.67 -5.74
N VAL A 451 7.09 -17.46 -6.61
CA VAL A 451 7.32 -18.91 -6.72
C VAL A 451 8.63 -19.24 -7.45
N VAL A 452 9.16 -20.45 -7.22
CA VAL A 452 10.36 -20.94 -7.91
C VAL A 452 10.25 -20.79 -9.44
N GLY A 453 11.29 -20.21 -10.03
CA GLY A 453 11.35 -19.89 -11.45
C GLY A 453 10.88 -18.48 -11.81
N GLN A 454 10.14 -17.80 -10.92
CA GLN A 454 9.92 -16.36 -11.04
C GLN A 454 11.13 -15.56 -10.52
N LYS A 455 11.15 -14.28 -10.87
CA LYS A 455 12.14 -13.29 -10.44
C LYS A 455 11.50 -11.91 -10.35
N LEU A 456 12.00 -11.06 -9.45
CA LEU A 456 11.85 -9.61 -9.58
C LEU A 456 12.94 -9.11 -10.53
N VAL A 457 12.60 -8.19 -11.42
CA VAL A 457 13.54 -7.48 -12.30
C VAL A 457 13.43 -6.00 -11.99
N ALA A 458 14.47 -5.43 -11.41
CA ALA A 458 14.49 -4.02 -11.00
C ALA A 458 14.16 -3.09 -12.17
N SER A 459 13.64 -1.90 -11.88
CA SER A 459 13.52 -0.82 -12.86
C SER A 459 14.91 -0.30 -13.28
N VAL A 460 15.04 0.31 -14.48
CA VAL A 460 16.31 0.90 -14.97
C VAL A 460 16.81 2.02 -14.04
N SER A 461 15.91 2.88 -13.56
CA SER A 461 16.21 3.95 -12.60
C SER A 461 14.97 4.35 -11.78
N LYS A 462 15.09 5.30 -10.83
CA LYS A 462 13.93 5.84 -10.10
C LYS A 462 12.92 6.57 -11.04
N THR A 463 13.32 6.93 -12.26
CA THR A 463 12.47 7.58 -13.28
C THR A 463 12.08 6.64 -14.43
N ASN A 464 12.98 5.76 -14.86
CA ASN A 464 12.73 4.80 -15.94
C ASN A 464 12.33 3.42 -15.39
N ARG A 465 11.04 3.10 -15.50
CA ARG A 465 10.39 1.89 -14.96
C ARG A 465 10.47 0.64 -15.85
N SER A 466 11.11 0.73 -17.03
CA SER A 466 11.36 -0.46 -17.85
C SER A 466 12.34 -1.42 -17.16
N GLU A 467 12.44 -2.66 -17.65
CA GLU A 467 13.29 -3.69 -17.08
C GLU A 467 14.78 -3.30 -17.13
N GLY A 468 15.36 -3.18 -15.94
CA GLY A 468 16.77 -2.89 -15.72
C GLY A 468 17.65 -4.13 -15.65
N VAL A 469 18.91 -3.89 -15.26
CA VAL A 469 19.99 -4.89 -15.28
C VAL A 469 20.11 -5.71 -13.98
N PHE A 470 19.29 -5.48 -12.97
CA PHE A 470 19.30 -6.29 -11.75
C PHE A 470 18.11 -7.26 -11.71
N SER A 471 18.33 -8.49 -11.24
CA SER A 471 17.22 -9.40 -10.90
C SER A 471 17.45 -10.19 -9.62
N LEU A 472 16.41 -10.34 -8.82
CA LEU A 472 16.32 -11.24 -7.67
C LEU A 472 15.49 -12.46 -8.07
N SER A 473 16.07 -13.66 -8.03
CA SER A 473 15.46 -14.89 -8.52
C SER A 473 15.28 -15.92 -7.40
N VAL A 474 14.14 -16.63 -7.42
CA VAL A 474 13.84 -17.74 -6.52
C VAL A 474 14.06 -19.04 -7.27
N ILE A 475 15.00 -19.87 -6.82
CA ILE A 475 15.30 -21.19 -7.40
C ILE A 475 15.33 -22.24 -6.27
N PRO A 476 15.20 -23.55 -6.54
CA PRO A 476 15.05 -24.55 -5.49
C PRO A 476 16.16 -24.53 -4.42
N GLN A 477 17.36 -24.07 -4.79
CA GLN A 477 18.54 -23.99 -3.92
C GLN A 477 18.59 -22.76 -3.01
N GLY A 478 17.68 -21.78 -3.17
CA GLY A 478 17.66 -20.54 -2.37
C GLY A 478 17.36 -19.26 -3.15
N LEU A 479 17.67 -18.12 -2.54
CA LEU A 479 17.47 -16.78 -3.09
C LEU A 479 18.77 -16.23 -3.69
N PHE A 480 18.71 -15.69 -4.91
CA PHE A 480 19.91 -15.23 -5.64
C PHE A 480 19.67 -13.87 -6.30
N ALA A 481 20.61 -12.92 -6.14
CA ALA A 481 20.57 -11.64 -6.85
C ALA A 481 21.78 -11.50 -7.79
N SER A 482 21.49 -11.10 -9.03
CA SER A 482 22.48 -11.06 -10.12
C SER A 482 22.34 -9.80 -10.96
N TYR A 483 23.49 -9.28 -11.41
CA TYR A 483 23.58 -8.31 -12.49
C TYR A 483 23.50 -9.04 -13.84
N GLN A 484 22.61 -8.60 -14.72
CA GLN A 484 22.35 -9.17 -16.03
C GLN A 484 23.33 -8.61 -17.06
N ALA A 485 24.26 -9.48 -17.47
CA ALA A 485 25.18 -9.27 -18.59
C ALA A 485 25.19 -10.53 -19.46
N THR A 486 26.00 -10.55 -20.53
CA THR A 486 26.12 -11.69 -21.47
C THR A 486 26.39 -13.03 -20.76
N ALA A 487 27.10 -12.98 -19.63
CA ALA A 487 27.02 -13.98 -18.57
C ALA A 487 26.54 -13.26 -17.29
N PRO A 488 25.46 -13.70 -16.62
CA PRO A 488 25.00 -13.11 -15.38
C PRO A 488 26.09 -13.09 -14.31
N GLN A 489 26.21 -12.00 -13.57
CA GLN A 489 27.18 -11.84 -12.49
C GLN A 489 26.42 -11.80 -11.16
N THR A 490 26.37 -12.93 -10.47
CA THR A 490 25.72 -13.07 -9.15
C THR A 490 26.50 -12.26 -8.11
N TYR A 491 25.81 -11.52 -7.24
CA TYR A 491 26.46 -10.72 -6.19
C TYR A 491 25.93 -11.03 -4.79
N PHE A 492 24.70 -11.54 -4.71
CA PHE A 492 24.11 -12.06 -3.48
C PHE A 492 23.59 -13.48 -3.68
N LYS A 493 23.75 -14.32 -2.66
CA LYS A 493 23.06 -15.61 -2.56
C LYS A 493 22.77 -15.95 -1.11
N PHE A 494 21.59 -16.52 -0.88
CA PHE A 494 21.18 -17.11 0.38
C PHE A 494 20.74 -18.56 0.10
N PRO A 495 21.68 -19.53 0.19
CA PRO A 495 21.39 -20.93 -0.07
C PRO A 495 20.66 -21.57 1.12
N VAL A 496 19.68 -22.42 0.83
CA VAL A 496 18.96 -23.21 1.85
C VAL A 496 19.49 -24.64 1.94
N LEU A 497 19.13 -25.32 3.03
CA LEU A 497 19.09 -26.79 3.07
C LEU A 497 17.69 -27.25 2.67
N GLY A 498 17.57 -28.43 2.06
CA GLY A 498 16.30 -28.89 1.47
C GLY A 498 16.05 -28.22 0.12
N GLY A 499 14.79 -27.87 -0.16
CA GLY A 499 14.42 -27.09 -1.34
C GLY A 499 13.24 -26.16 -1.07
N ILE A 500 13.26 -24.96 -1.64
CA ILE A 500 12.15 -23.99 -1.51
C ILE A 500 11.11 -24.11 -2.63
N ASP A 501 9.89 -23.68 -2.33
CA ASP A 501 8.77 -23.52 -3.25
C ASP A 501 8.57 -22.05 -3.64
N SER A 502 8.62 -21.13 -2.67
CA SER A 502 8.31 -19.71 -2.86
C SER A 502 8.97 -18.79 -1.83
N LEU A 503 9.06 -17.50 -2.17
CA LEU A 503 9.40 -16.41 -1.26
C LEU A 503 8.13 -15.60 -0.97
N GLN A 504 7.76 -15.43 0.30
CA GLN A 504 6.57 -14.70 0.74
C GLN A 504 6.94 -13.54 1.66
N LEU A 505 6.32 -12.38 1.46
CA LEU A 505 6.31 -11.29 2.45
C LEU A 505 5.05 -11.44 3.30
N ASP A 506 5.23 -11.69 4.59
CA ASP A 506 4.18 -12.07 5.53
C ASP A 506 4.07 -11.05 6.68
N HIS A 507 2.85 -10.71 7.12
CA HIS A 507 2.58 -9.64 8.07
C HIS A 507 1.56 -10.08 9.12
N ASP A 508 1.87 -9.84 10.39
CA ASP A 508 0.94 -10.05 11.50
C ASP A 508 0.26 -8.72 11.84
N GLU A 509 -1.02 -8.56 11.43
CA GLU A 509 -1.81 -7.34 11.72
C GLU A 509 -2.01 -7.09 13.25
N SER A 510 -1.72 -8.06 14.13
CA SER A 510 -1.88 -7.94 15.58
C SER A 510 -0.64 -7.45 16.33
N SER A 511 0.56 -7.74 15.84
CA SER A 511 1.83 -7.22 16.39
C SER A 511 2.46 -6.11 15.54
N GLY A 512 2.12 -6.04 14.25
CA GLY A 512 2.80 -5.19 13.27
C GLY A 512 4.15 -5.76 12.81
N ASP A 513 4.41 -7.04 13.05
CA ASP A 513 5.63 -7.72 12.62
C ASP A 513 5.55 -8.08 11.13
N LEU A 514 6.68 -7.95 10.44
CA LEU A 514 6.81 -8.16 8.99
C LEU A 514 8.01 -9.08 8.74
N ALA A 515 7.76 -10.24 8.14
CA ALA A 515 8.75 -11.28 7.89
C ALA A 515 8.86 -11.62 6.40
N LEU A 516 10.10 -11.72 5.91
CA LEU A 516 10.38 -12.25 4.58
C LEU A 516 10.74 -13.74 4.74
N LEU A 517 9.86 -14.61 4.26
CA LEU A 517 9.90 -16.05 4.47
C LEU A 517 10.25 -16.80 3.19
N LEU A 518 11.21 -17.72 3.29
CA LEU A 518 11.48 -18.75 2.29
C LEU A 518 10.67 -20.00 2.65
N ILE A 519 9.65 -20.28 1.84
CA ILE A 519 8.69 -21.37 2.03
C ILE A 519 9.31 -22.68 1.52
N SER A 520 9.31 -23.73 2.36
CA SER A 520 9.84 -25.04 1.94
C SER A 520 8.91 -25.73 0.93
N ALA A 521 9.51 -26.46 -0.03
CA ALA A 521 8.81 -27.37 -0.92
C ALA A 521 8.45 -28.71 -0.22
N SER A 522 9.00 -28.98 0.96
CA SER A 522 8.63 -30.11 1.82
C SER A 522 7.70 -29.64 2.94
N PRO A 523 6.47 -30.19 3.07
CA PRO A 523 5.56 -29.82 4.16
C PRO A 523 6.02 -30.31 5.53
N ASP A 524 7.01 -31.22 5.58
CA ASP A 524 7.63 -31.72 6.81
C ASP A 524 8.86 -30.89 7.25
N GLU A 525 9.31 -29.92 6.44
CA GLU A 525 10.44 -29.04 6.76
C GLU A 525 9.97 -27.62 7.12
N PRO A 526 10.60 -26.94 8.10
CA PRO A 526 10.21 -25.60 8.49
C PRO A 526 10.60 -24.54 7.44
N ASN A 527 9.74 -23.54 7.25
CA ASN A 527 10.07 -22.34 6.48
C ASN A 527 11.26 -21.60 7.11
N THR A 528 12.11 -21.00 6.27
CA THR A 528 13.27 -20.22 6.73
C THR A 528 12.96 -18.73 6.72
N THR A 529 12.98 -18.09 7.88
CA THR A 529 12.94 -16.62 7.97
C THR A 529 14.24 -16.06 7.41
N PHE A 530 14.15 -15.28 6.32
CA PHE A 530 15.29 -14.59 5.71
C PHE A 530 15.59 -13.29 6.45
N ALA A 531 14.54 -12.50 6.72
CA ALA A 531 14.60 -11.27 7.48
C ALA A 531 13.27 -11.06 8.23
N SER A 532 13.32 -10.33 9.35
CA SER A 532 12.14 -10.00 10.16
C SER A 532 12.31 -8.62 10.81
N THR A 533 11.25 -7.82 10.80
CA THR A 533 11.24 -6.45 11.35
C THR A 533 9.87 -6.12 11.94
N VAL A 534 9.74 -5.00 12.64
CA VAL A 534 8.62 -4.72 13.57
C VAL A 534 8.05 -3.30 13.39
N ASN A 535 6.78 -3.11 13.73
CA ASN A 535 6.02 -1.85 13.57
C ASN A 535 5.78 -1.39 12.12
N TYR A 536 5.46 -2.31 11.20
CA TYR A 536 5.09 -1.99 9.81
C TYR A 536 3.58 -2.05 9.62
N SER A 537 3.04 -1.19 8.74
CA SER A 537 1.63 -1.19 8.38
C SER A 537 1.26 -2.38 7.49
N ALA A 538 -0.02 -2.75 7.53
CA ALA A 538 -0.62 -3.74 6.64
C ALA A 538 -0.80 -3.24 5.17
N THR A 539 0.08 -2.32 4.74
CA THR A 539 0.29 -1.91 3.35
C THR A 539 1.77 -1.93 2.96
N ALA A 540 2.69 -2.29 3.87
CA ALA A 540 4.12 -2.34 3.60
C ALA A 540 4.43 -3.26 2.40
N TYR A 541 5.45 -2.92 1.61
CA TYR A 541 5.83 -3.70 0.44
C TYR A 541 7.34 -3.81 0.32
N MET A 542 7.81 -4.91 -0.25
CA MET A 542 9.21 -5.09 -0.60
C MET A 542 9.42 -4.74 -2.07
N LYS A 543 10.46 -3.98 -2.38
CA LYS A 543 10.86 -3.59 -3.73
C LYS A 543 12.33 -3.94 -3.94
N PHE A 544 12.65 -4.38 -5.15
CA PHE A 544 14.01 -4.67 -5.57
C PHE A 544 14.46 -3.58 -6.55
N ASP A 545 15.37 -2.74 -6.09
CA ASP A 545 15.57 -1.39 -6.63
C ASP A 545 16.59 -1.31 -7.79
N PRO A 546 16.59 -0.20 -8.56
CA PRO A 546 17.53 0.06 -9.66
C PRO A 546 19.03 0.04 -9.32
N ASP A 547 19.39 -0.03 -8.04
CA ASP A 547 20.74 -0.15 -7.50
C ASP A 547 21.05 -1.56 -6.93
N GLY A 548 20.14 -2.52 -7.11
CA GLY A 548 20.29 -3.91 -6.72
C GLY A 548 20.07 -4.20 -5.23
N HIS A 549 19.61 -3.23 -4.44
CA HIS A 549 19.26 -3.42 -3.03
C HIS A 549 17.83 -4.00 -2.90
N LEU A 550 17.53 -4.63 -1.76
CA LEU A 550 16.23 -5.27 -1.51
C LEU A 550 15.53 -4.57 -0.34
N ARG A 551 14.68 -3.59 -0.64
CA ARG A 551 14.17 -2.64 0.36
C ARG A 551 12.73 -2.91 0.75
N ILE A 552 12.40 -2.73 2.02
CA ILE A 552 11.01 -2.59 2.48
C ILE A 552 10.63 -1.10 2.50
N TYR A 553 9.42 -0.82 2.03
CA TYR A 553 8.80 0.49 1.96
C TYR A 553 7.47 0.50 2.71
N ASP A 554 7.29 1.45 3.61
CA ASP A 554 6.03 1.68 4.30
C ASP A 554 5.74 3.18 4.50
N GLY A 555 4.46 3.54 4.57
CA GLY A 555 4.00 4.92 4.59
C GLY A 555 4.74 5.80 3.58
N ASN A 556 5.37 6.87 4.08
CA ASN A 556 6.09 7.88 3.31
C ASN A 556 7.63 7.69 3.37
N MET A 557 8.13 6.47 3.57
CA MET A 557 9.58 6.17 3.52
C MET A 557 10.13 6.39 2.11
N ILE A 558 10.95 7.43 1.90
CA ILE A 558 11.48 7.81 0.58
C ILE A 558 12.56 6.83 0.08
N ASP A 559 13.45 6.39 0.97
CA ASP A 559 14.61 5.56 0.62
C ASP A 559 14.51 4.10 1.08
N GLY A 560 13.47 3.73 1.85
CA GLY A 560 13.21 2.37 2.31
C GLY A 560 14.26 1.80 3.29
N VAL A 561 14.09 0.55 3.69
CA VAL A 561 15.02 -0.19 4.57
C VAL A 561 15.56 -1.41 3.82
N ASP A 562 16.86 -1.41 3.50
CA ASP A 562 17.53 -2.51 2.78
C ASP A 562 17.80 -3.72 3.68
N LEU A 563 17.21 -4.86 3.30
CA LEU A 563 17.26 -6.13 4.02
C LEU A 563 18.60 -6.86 3.89
N LEU A 564 19.48 -6.42 2.98
CA LEU A 564 20.78 -7.08 2.75
C LEU A 564 21.92 -6.47 3.56
N THR A 565 21.69 -5.36 4.27
CA THR A 565 22.73 -4.58 4.98
C THR A 565 23.50 -5.37 6.05
N ASP A 566 22.87 -6.32 6.73
CA ASP A 566 23.54 -7.21 7.70
C ASP A 566 24.44 -8.27 7.03
N MET A 567 24.27 -8.50 5.72
CA MET A 567 24.98 -9.53 4.95
C MET A 567 25.96 -8.97 3.90
N MET A 568 25.79 -7.70 3.50
CA MET A 568 26.54 -7.03 2.43
C MET A 568 27.05 -5.65 2.87
N SER A 569 28.30 -5.32 2.53
CA SER A 569 28.75 -3.93 2.64
C SER A 569 28.35 -3.11 1.41
N ALA A 570 28.37 -1.77 1.52
CA ALA A 570 28.13 -0.87 0.40
C ALA A 570 29.01 -1.14 -0.83
N CYS A 571 30.21 -1.72 -0.66
CA CYS A 571 31.10 -2.09 -1.76
C CYS A 571 30.81 -3.47 -2.39
N ASP A 572 30.01 -4.32 -1.75
CA ASP A 572 29.64 -5.63 -2.31
C ASP A 572 28.57 -5.52 -3.42
N TYR A 573 27.93 -4.34 -3.57
CA TYR A 573 26.96 -4.05 -4.63
C TYR A 573 27.63 -3.75 -5.98
N PRO A 574 27.21 -4.38 -7.10
CA PRO A 574 27.93 -4.29 -8.38
C PRO A 574 28.17 -2.86 -8.91
N THR A 575 27.22 -1.95 -8.76
CA THR A 575 27.31 -0.59 -9.34
C THR A 575 27.70 0.51 -8.35
N ALA A 576 28.12 0.17 -7.12
CA ALA A 576 28.43 1.14 -6.06
C ALA A 576 29.45 2.23 -6.48
N CYS A 577 30.44 1.89 -7.29
CA CYS A 577 31.37 2.86 -7.91
C CYS A 577 31.36 2.80 -9.44
N GLY A 578 30.27 2.30 -10.04
CA GLY A 578 30.14 2.16 -11.49
C GLY A 578 31.19 1.21 -12.12
N ASN A 579 31.45 1.41 -13.41
CA ASN A 579 32.39 0.57 -14.16
C ASN A 579 33.85 0.87 -13.75
N TYR A 580 34.67 -0.18 -13.54
CA TYR A 580 36.08 -0.12 -13.11
C TYR A 580 36.38 0.66 -11.81
N GLY A 581 35.37 1.18 -11.09
CA GLY A 581 35.57 2.00 -9.89
C GLY A 581 36.02 1.19 -8.70
N LEU A 582 37.03 1.68 -7.98
CA LEU A 582 37.55 1.09 -6.74
C LEU A 582 36.79 1.65 -5.54
N CYS A 583 36.03 0.78 -4.87
CA CYS A 583 35.27 1.07 -3.66
C CYS A 583 36.06 0.67 -2.40
N PHE A 584 36.15 1.59 -1.44
CA PHE A 584 36.69 1.33 -0.11
C PHE A 584 35.76 1.94 0.94
N LYS A 585 35.03 1.10 1.69
CA LYS A 585 34.10 1.52 2.75
C LYS A 585 33.07 2.57 2.28
N GLY A 586 32.57 2.38 1.06
CA GLY A 586 31.62 3.28 0.38
C GLY A 586 32.23 4.47 -0.37
N LEU A 587 33.55 4.70 -0.24
CA LEU A 587 34.24 5.77 -0.98
C LEU A 587 34.77 5.26 -2.32
N CYS A 588 34.49 6.00 -3.39
CA CYS A 588 34.86 5.62 -4.76
C CYS A 588 36.12 6.34 -5.26
N SER A 589 36.94 5.62 -6.04
CA SER A 589 38.15 6.12 -6.70
C SER A 589 38.37 5.42 -8.05
N CYS A 590 39.20 5.98 -8.94
CA CYS A 590 39.56 5.34 -10.20
C CYS A 590 40.97 4.74 -10.17
N PRO A 591 41.21 3.59 -10.83
CA PRO A 591 42.55 3.05 -11.03
C PRO A 591 43.49 4.02 -11.76
N ALA A 592 44.80 3.85 -11.60
CA ALA A 592 45.79 4.63 -12.35
C ALA A 592 45.61 4.44 -13.87
N GLY A 593 45.62 5.53 -14.63
CA GLY A 593 45.36 5.52 -16.08
C GLY A 593 43.87 5.51 -16.47
N PHE A 594 42.96 5.59 -15.50
CA PHE A 594 41.52 5.78 -15.74
C PHE A 594 41.08 7.18 -15.28
N ALA A 595 40.25 7.83 -16.08
CA ALA A 595 39.55 9.06 -15.72
C ALA A 595 38.20 8.73 -15.09
N GLN A 596 37.75 9.56 -14.16
CA GLN A 596 36.35 9.58 -13.73
C GLN A 596 35.49 10.18 -14.85
N ALA A 597 34.31 9.61 -15.11
CA ALA A 597 33.36 10.21 -16.04
C ALA A 597 32.89 11.60 -15.53
N ASN A 598 32.73 12.56 -16.43
CA ASN A 598 32.26 13.93 -16.07
C ASN A 598 30.81 13.97 -15.58
N THR A 599 30.04 12.90 -15.83
CA THR A 599 28.64 12.74 -15.45
C THR A 599 28.47 11.43 -14.68
N PRO A 600 27.66 11.40 -13.61
CA PRO A 600 27.25 10.15 -12.98
C PRO A 600 26.32 9.35 -13.92
N ASN A 601 26.07 8.09 -13.58
CA ASN A 601 24.99 7.30 -14.17
C ASN A 601 23.62 7.65 -13.54
N ASP A 602 22.55 6.99 -13.99
CA ASP A 602 21.17 7.21 -13.49
C ASP A 602 20.99 6.83 -12.01
N GLN A 603 21.96 6.16 -11.40
CA GLN A 603 22.04 5.83 -9.97
C GLN A 603 22.88 6.84 -9.17
N GLY A 604 23.40 7.91 -9.79
CA GLY A 604 24.23 8.93 -9.13
C GLY A 604 25.73 8.60 -9.04
N ASN A 605 26.16 7.44 -9.52
CA ASN A 605 27.52 6.93 -9.35
C ASN A 605 28.40 7.22 -10.57
N TYR A 606 29.62 7.71 -10.30
CA TYR A 606 30.60 8.06 -11.33
C TYR A 606 31.42 6.84 -11.73
N SER A 607 31.20 6.34 -12.95
CA SER A 607 32.04 5.28 -13.53
C SER A 607 33.42 5.79 -13.92
N CYS A 608 34.41 4.89 -13.93
CA CYS A 608 35.76 5.16 -14.44
C CYS A 608 35.91 4.64 -15.88
N SER A 609 36.67 5.34 -16.71
CA SER A 609 36.96 4.96 -18.10
C SER A 609 38.47 5.02 -18.40
N PRO A 610 39.02 4.12 -19.23
CA PRO A 610 40.45 4.11 -19.53
C PRO A 610 40.81 5.33 -20.40
N ASN A 611 41.93 5.99 -20.08
CA ASN A 611 42.43 7.16 -20.84
C ASN A 611 42.82 6.83 -22.29
N SER A 612 42.90 5.55 -22.66
CA SER A 612 43.18 5.07 -24.01
C SER A 612 42.41 3.77 -24.25
N PRO A 613 41.33 3.78 -25.06
CA PRO A 613 40.53 2.60 -25.35
C PRO A 613 41.33 1.46 -26.02
N THR A 614 40.97 0.21 -25.71
CA THR A 614 41.61 -0.99 -26.24
C THR A 614 41.02 -1.43 -27.58
N THR A 615 41.58 -0.93 -28.69
CA THR A 615 41.32 -1.48 -30.04
C THR A 615 42.03 -2.83 -30.19
N CYS A 616 41.29 -3.92 -30.46
CA CYS A 616 41.87 -5.29 -30.45
C CYS A 616 42.66 -5.66 -31.74
N GLU A 617 43.48 -4.75 -32.27
CA GLU A 617 44.20 -4.92 -33.53
C GLU A 617 45.57 -5.60 -33.39
N ASN A 618 46.19 -5.59 -32.21
CA ASN A 618 47.54 -6.14 -32.02
C ASN A 618 47.75 -6.77 -30.62
N PRO A 619 47.85 -8.11 -30.49
CA PRO A 619 48.08 -8.79 -29.20
C PRO A 619 49.36 -8.39 -28.43
N LYS A 620 50.22 -7.55 -29.01
CA LYS A 620 51.47 -7.05 -28.41
C LYS A 620 51.37 -5.64 -27.81
N SER A 621 50.29 -4.88 -28.06
CA SER A 621 50.13 -3.52 -27.53
C SER A 621 49.28 -3.43 -26.26
N TYR A 622 48.98 -4.55 -25.60
CA TYR A 622 48.30 -4.55 -24.30
C TYR A 622 49.25 -4.88 -23.14
N SER A 623 48.96 -4.31 -21.98
CA SER A 623 49.51 -4.74 -20.70
C SER A 623 48.38 -4.96 -19.69
N LEU A 624 48.75 -5.45 -18.50
CA LEU A 624 47.83 -5.66 -17.38
C LEU A 624 48.27 -4.78 -16.22
N LEU A 625 47.45 -3.80 -15.84
CA LEU A 625 47.60 -3.01 -14.63
C LEU A 625 47.31 -3.91 -13.41
N PRO A 626 48.30 -4.20 -12.55
CA PRO A 626 48.06 -4.97 -11.33
C PRO A 626 47.46 -4.10 -10.24
N LEU A 627 46.40 -4.60 -9.60
CA LEU A 627 45.82 -4.04 -8.38
C LEU A 627 45.81 -5.15 -7.33
N GLU A 628 46.69 -5.01 -6.34
CA GLU A 628 46.87 -5.99 -5.26
C GLU A 628 45.80 -5.82 -4.18
N ASP A 629 45.42 -6.91 -3.53
CA ASP A 629 44.35 -6.96 -2.51
C ASP A 629 42.97 -6.43 -2.98
N VAL A 630 42.71 -6.42 -4.30
CA VAL A 630 41.41 -6.03 -4.89
C VAL A 630 40.52 -7.25 -5.11
N TYR A 631 39.29 -7.17 -4.58
CA TYR A 631 38.27 -8.21 -4.55
C TYR A 631 37.11 -7.89 -5.52
N TYR A 632 36.20 -8.85 -5.72
CA TYR A 632 35.03 -8.70 -6.59
C TYR A 632 33.83 -9.45 -6.01
N PHE A 633 32.62 -8.93 -6.23
CA PHE A 633 31.40 -9.50 -5.67
C PHE A 633 31.09 -10.91 -6.23
N ASN A 634 31.36 -11.16 -7.51
CA ASN A 634 31.01 -12.42 -8.19
C ASN A 634 31.77 -13.66 -7.68
N TYR A 635 32.69 -13.50 -6.73
CA TYR A 635 33.26 -14.60 -5.96
C TYR A 635 32.25 -15.32 -5.06
N VAL A 636 31.02 -14.79 -4.91
CA VAL A 636 29.91 -15.56 -4.30
C VAL A 636 29.52 -16.77 -5.14
N ASP A 637 29.81 -16.79 -6.45
CA ASP A 637 29.54 -17.92 -7.34
C ASP A 637 30.84 -18.59 -7.84
N PRO A 638 31.27 -19.71 -7.23
CA PRO A 638 32.42 -20.48 -7.70
C PRO A 638 32.26 -21.07 -9.12
N GLU A 639 31.04 -21.16 -9.66
CA GLU A 639 30.80 -21.67 -11.01
C GLU A 639 31.04 -20.61 -12.09
N ALA A 640 31.01 -19.31 -11.73
CA ALA A 640 31.41 -18.22 -12.62
C ALA A 640 32.94 -18.15 -12.88
N ALA A 641 33.74 -19.02 -12.25
CA ALA A 641 35.18 -19.12 -12.48
C ALA A 641 35.49 -19.84 -13.81
N VAL A 642 35.98 -19.08 -14.79
CA VAL A 642 36.35 -19.54 -16.15
C VAL A 642 37.47 -20.58 -16.12
N LEU A 643 38.39 -20.50 -15.15
CA LEU A 643 39.41 -21.52 -14.87
C LEU A 643 39.46 -21.78 -13.36
N LYS A 644 39.29 -23.03 -12.95
CA LYS A 644 39.34 -23.45 -11.54
C LYS A 644 40.64 -24.21 -11.23
N GLY A 645 41.18 -24.03 -10.03
CA GLY A 645 42.43 -24.68 -9.61
C GLY A 645 43.66 -24.32 -10.47
N THR A 646 43.66 -23.14 -11.08
CA THR A 646 44.70 -22.64 -11.99
C THR A 646 45.71 -21.74 -11.26
N ASP A 647 46.81 -21.39 -11.94
CA ASP A 647 47.78 -20.42 -11.43
C ASP A 647 47.51 -18.99 -11.93
N MET A 648 48.03 -18.00 -11.21
CA MET A 648 47.87 -16.59 -11.54
C MET A 648 48.38 -16.20 -12.95
N LYS A 649 49.43 -16.85 -13.48
CA LYS A 649 49.94 -16.52 -14.82
C LYS A 649 48.99 -17.05 -15.90
N SER A 650 48.51 -18.30 -15.76
CA SER A 650 47.50 -18.87 -16.68
C SER A 650 46.23 -18.01 -16.74
N CYS A 651 45.80 -17.44 -15.61
CA CYS A 651 44.68 -16.50 -15.56
C CYS A 651 44.94 -15.19 -16.35
N LYS A 652 46.11 -14.57 -16.18
CA LYS A 652 46.54 -13.38 -16.94
C LYS A 652 46.62 -13.66 -18.44
N ASP A 653 47.24 -14.77 -18.81
CA ASP A 653 47.39 -15.25 -20.18
C ASP A 653 46.03 -15.44 -20.88
N ALA A 654 45.01 -15.94 -20.17
CA ALA A 654 43.67 -16.14 -20.71
C ALA A 654 43.00 -14.80 -21.10
N CYS A 655 43.13 -13.76 -20.27
CA CYS A 655 42.57 -12.45 -20.57
C CYS A 655 43.34 -11.71 -21.67
N LEU A 656 44.67 -11.84 -21.71
CA LEU A 656 45.48 -11.24 -22.78
C LEU A 656 45.09 -11.83 -24.16
N LYS A 657 44.91 -13.15 -24.24
CA LYS A 657 44.53 -13.88 -25.48
C LYS A 657 43.08 -13.64 -25.93
N ASN A 658 42.19 -13.18 -25.04
CA ASN A 658 40.79 -12.91 -25.34
C ASN A 658 40.56 -11.42 -25.64
N CYS A 659 40.12 -11.06 -26.86
CA CYS A 659 39.78 -9.67 -27.21
C CYS A 659 38.64 -9.07 -26.38
N ALA A 660 37.67 -9.88 -25.95
CA ALA A 660 36.52 -9.43 -25.17
C ALA A 660 36.77 -9.36 -23.65
N CYS A 661 37.98 -9.73 -23.19
CA CYS A 661 38.34 -9.66 -21.78
C CYS A 661 38.98 -8.32 -21.43
N ASN A 662 38.38 -7.60 -20.48
CA ASN A 662 38.87 -6.31 -19.99
C ASN A 662 39.58 -6.40 -18.62
N ALA A 663 39.35 -7.45 -17.84
CA ALA A 663 40.09 -7.71 -16.60
C ALA A 663 40.19 -9.21 -16.29
N ALA A 664 41.32 -9.63 -15.72
CA ALA A 664 41.47 -10.92 -15.05
C ALA A 664 41.45 -10.73 -13.53
N LEU A 665 40.61 -11.50 -12.85
CA LEU A 665 40.51 -11.54 -11.39
C LEU A 665 40.98 -12.92 -10.92
N PHE A 666 41.94 -12.95 -9.98
CA PHE A 666 42.50 -14.20 -9.48
C PHE A 666 42.33 -14.32 -7.96
N GLN A 667 41.51 -15.28 -7.55
CA GLN A 667 41.14 -15.59 -6.17
C GLN A 667 41.88 -16.84 -5.69
N TYR A 668 42.53 -16.82 -4.52
CA TYR A 668 43.20 -18.00 -3.95
C TYR A 668 43.20 -17.98 -2.42
N TYR A 669 43.18 -19.16 -1.79
CA TYR A 669 43.21 -19.27 -0.33
C TYR A 669 44.66 -19.26 0.22
N VAL A 670 45.44 -20.31 -0.10
CA VAL A 670 46.80 -20.48 0.45
C VAL A 670 47.86 -20.61 -0.65
N ASN A 671 47.52 -21.22 -1.79
CA ASN A 671 48.47 -21.49 -2.87
C ASN A 671 48.17 -20.64 -4.11
N VAL A 672 49.08 -19.74 -4.48
CA VAL A 672 48.99 -18.89 -5.68
C VAL A 672 48.99 -19.70 -6.99
N SER A 673 49.46 -20.94 -6.95
CA SER A 673 49.42 -21.90 -8.06
C SER A 673 48.12 -22.70 -8.16
N HIS A 674 47.15 -22.47 -7.26
CA HIS A 674 45.88 -23.20 -7.22
C HIS A 674 44.73 -22.33 -6.71
N GLY A 675 44.26 -21.44 -7.59
CA GLY A 675 43.15 -20.51 -7.36
C GLY A 675 42.13 -20.52 -8.50
N ASN A 676 41.15 -19.64 -8.43
CA ASN A 676 40.08 -19.47 -9.40
C ASN A 676 40.27 -18.19 -10.20
N CYS A 677 40.06 -18.26 -11.51
CA CYS A 677 40.17 -17.14 -12.45
C CYS A 677 38.78 -16.72 -12.94
N PHE A 678 38.44 -15.45 -12.77
CA PHE A 678 37.20 -14.85 -13.24
C PHE A 678 37.53 -13.77 -14.28
N LEU A 679 36.80 -13.75 -15.39
CA LEU A 679 37.00 -12.80 -16.50
C LEU A 679 35.70 -12.00 -16.73
N PRO A 680 35.31 -11.08 -15.83
CA PRO A 680 34.00 -10.41 -15.89
C PRO A 680 33.89 -9.49 -17.11
N SER A 681 32.67 -9.42 -17.65
CA SER A 681 32.30 -8.46 -18.70
C SER A 681 30.82 -8.08 -18.53
N PRO A 682 30.47 -6.80 -18.31
CA PRO A 682 31.38 -5.68 -18.04
C PRO A 682 32.17 -5.86 -16.73
N VAL A 683 33.21 -5.04 -16.55
CA VAL A 683 33.95 -4.92 -15.28
C VAL A 683 33.27 -3.83 -14.46
N LEU A 684 32.58 -4.23 -13.39
CA LEU A 684 31.83 -3.34 -12.52
C LEU A 684 32.68 -2.91 -11.31
N THR A 685 32.08 -2.65 -10.15
CA THR A 685 32.79 -2.18 -8.94
C THR A 685 33.85 -3.18 -8.49
N LEU A 686 35.05 -2.66 -8.22
CA LEU A 686 36.20 -3.36 -7.66
C LEU A 686 36.32 -3.05 -6.17
N ILE A 687 36.55 -4.06 -5.33
CA ILE A 687 36.42 -3.95 -3.87
C ILE A 687 37.81 -3.87 -3.22
N GLY A 688 38.20 -2.68 -2.76
CA GLY A 688 39.49 -2.43 -2.11
C GLY A 688 39.53 -2.73 -0.61
N ASP A 689 38.38 -2.93 0.05
CA ASP A 689 38.30 -3.25 1.49
C ASP A 689 38.13 -4.76 1.80
N GLY A 690 38.09 -5.61 0.76
CA GLY A 690 37.75 -7.03 0.90
C GLY A 690 38.71 -7.82 1.79
N LYS A 691 39.98 -7.37 1.91
CA LYS A 691 41.00 -7.97 2.76
C LYS A 691 40.64 -7.98 4.25
N GLU A 692 39.86 -6.99 4.72
CA GLU A 692 39.39 -6.95 6.10
C GLU A 692 38.22 -7.93 6.36
N ARG A 693 37.59 -8.44 5.29
CA ARG A 693 36.27 -9.10 5.34
C ARG A 693 36.22 -10.53 4.79
N LYS A 694 37.24 -10.99 4.06
CA LYS A 694 37.23 -12.29 3.35
C LYS A 694 38.46 -13.14 3.72
N SER A 695 38.27 -14.45 3.84
CA SER A 695 39.29 -15.43 4.26
C SER A 695 40.20 -15.97 3.14
N TYR A 696 40.17 -15.33 1.97
CA TYR A 696 40.97 -15.63 0.79
C TYR A 696 41.65 -14.36 0.30
N HIS A 697 42.72 -14.52 -0.49
CA HIS A 697 43.39 -13.44 -1.19
C HIS A 697 42.80 -13.24 -2.60
N SER A 698 42.92 -12.01 -3.10
CA SER A 698 42.45 -11.64 -4.43
C SER A 698 43.36 -10.59 -5.04
N ASN A 699 43.61 -10.68 -6.35
CA ASN A 699 44.29 -9.65 -7.13
C ASN A 699 43.54 -9.41 -8.45
N ALA A 700 43.44 -8.15 -8.85
CA ALA A 700 42.84 -7.75 -10.13
C ALA A 700 43.92 -7.31 -11.14
N PHE A 701 43.68 -7.61 -12.42
CA PHE A 701 44.59 -7.33 -13.52
C PHE A 701 43.79 -6.71 -14.68
N ILE A 702 43.72 -5.38 -14.73
CA ILE A 702 42.92 -4.66 -15.73
C ILE A 702 43.73 -4.51 -17.03
N LYS A 703 43.12 -4.84 -18.17
CA LYS A 703 43.74 -4.78 -19.50
C LYS A 703 43.72 -3.34 -20.02
N ILE A 704 44.90 -2.82 -20.35
CA ILE A 704 45.10 -1.45 -20.84
C ILE A 704 45.90 -1.47 -22.16
N SER A 705 45.74 -0.42 -22.97
CA SER A 705 46.57 -0.21 -24.17
C SER A 705 47.88 0.51 -23.82
N ASN A 706 48.98 0.08 -24.43
CA ASN A 706 50.30 0.67 -24.31
C ASN A 706 50.51 1.83 -25.32
N ASP A 707 49.63 1.96 -26.32
CA ASP A 707 49.80 2.89 -27.45
C ASP A 707 49.64 4.39 -27.07
N GLY A 708 49.45 4.69 -25.78
CA GLY A 708 49.40 6.05 -25.22
C GLY A 708 50.74 6.62 -24.72
N GLU A 709 51.82 5.83 -24.60
CA GLU A 709 53.11 6.31 -24.08
C GLU A 709 53.94 7.10 -25.11
N ASN A 710 53.50 8.32 -25.38
CA ASN A 710 54.35 9.41 -25.89
C ASN A 710 54.40 10.61 -24.92
N GLY A 711 54.15 10.34 -23.63
CA GLY A 711 54.27 11.28 -22.51
C GLY A 711 55.37 10.81 -21.55
N SER A 712 56.33 11.70 -21.26
CA SER A 712 57.53 11.46 -20.45
C SER A 712 57.31 10.61 -19.18
N ALA A 713 58.12 9.57 -19.00
CA ALA A 713 58.20 8.79 -17.77
C ALA A 713 58.57 9.68 -16.56
N PHE A 714 57.56 10.07 -15.77
CA PHE A 714 57.74 10.97 -14.64
C PHE A 714 58.22 10.20 -13.40
N THR A 715 59.51 9.89 -13.36
CA THR A 715 60.15 9.30 -12.17
C THR A 715 60.19 10.33 -11.03
N SER A 716 59.14 10.36 -10.22
CA SER A 716 59.03 11.22 -9.03
C SER A 716 59.96 10.75 -7.91
N SER A 717 61.26 11.06 -8.03
CA SER A 717 62.26 10.78 -7.00
C SER A 717 62.02 11.66 -5.76
N ILE A 718 61.16 11.21 -4.85
CA ILE A 718 60.89 11.87 -3.57
C ILE A 718 62.19 11.89 -2.75
N ASN A 719 62.78 13.07 -2.65
CA ASN A 719 64.11 13.26 -2.07
C ASN A 719 63.99 13.30 -0.52
N PRO A 720 64.46 12.29 0.24
CA PRO A 720 63.97 12.00 1.60
C PRO A 720 64.50 12.94 2.70
N LYS A 721 65.01 14.13 2.35
CA LYS A 721 65.68 15.07 3.28
C LYS A 721 64.85 16.28 3.70
N ILE A 722 63.60 16.42 3.25
CA ILE A 722 62.75 17.59 3.54
C ILE A 722 61.61 17.28 4.56
N ILE A 723 61.41 16.00 4.93
CA ILE A 723 60.33 15.58 5.85
C ILE A 723 60.78 15.57 7.34
N ALA A 724 62.09 15.64 7.63
CA ALA A 724 62.62 15.58 9.00
C ALA A 724 62.47 16.89 9.82
N GLY A 725 62.22 18.03 9.19
CA GLY A 725 62.19 19.34 9.87
C GLY A 725 60.83 19.76 10.44
N SER A 726 59.72 19.32 9.82
CA SER A 726 58.37 19.81 10.15
C SER A 726 57.68 19.01 11.25
N THR A 727 57.88 17.70 11.29
CA THR A 727 57.26 16.78 12.27
C THR A 727 57.73 17.05 13.70
N ILE A 728 59.01 17.37 13.90
CA ILE A 728 59.57 17.69 15.23
C ILE A 728 58.90 18.94 15.82
N GLY A 729 58.65 19.97 15.00
CA GLY A 729 57.95 21.19 15.43
C GLY A 729 56.52 20.92 15.87
N ALA A 730 55.76 20.14 15.09
CA ALA A 730 54.38 19.78 15.43
C ALA A 730 54.28 18.98 16.74
N ILE A 731 55.19 18.02 16.96
CA ILE A 731 55.24 17.22 18.20
C ILE A 731 55.56 18.10 19.41
N LEU A 732 56.55 19.01 19.30
CA LEU A 732 56.89 19.93 20.39
C LEU A 732 55.73 20.87 20.75
N VAL A 733 55.01 21.41 19.76
CA VAL A 733 53.83 22.26 20.00
C VAL A 733 52.70 21.47 20.67
N MET A 734 52.39 20.25 20.21
CA MET A 734 51.38 19.40 20.84
C MET A 734 51.72 19.05 22.29
N SER A 735 52.98 18.69 22.59
CA SER A 735 53.44 18.43 23.96
C SER A 735 53.29 19.66 24.87
N LEU A 736 53.55 20.86 24.34
CA LEU A 736 53.44 22.12 25.08
C LEU A 736 51.97 22.50 25.36
N ILE A 737 51.07 22.26 24.39
CA ILE A 737 49.62 22.41 24.57
C ILE A 737 49.09 21.44 25.65
N VAL A 738 49.45 20.16 25.58
CA VAL A 738 49.03 19.16 26.59
C VAL A 738 49.56 19.52 27.98
N GLY A 739 50.81 19.98 28.08
CA GLY A 739 51.38 20.46 29.35
C GLY A 739 50.62 21.67 29.94
N LEU A 740 50.22 22.63 29.09
CA LEU A 740 49.39 23.77 29.51
C LEU A 740 47.99 23.31 29.97
N CYS A 741 47.36 22.37 29.26
CA CYS A 741 46.06 21.81 29.69
C CYS A 741 46.14 21.13 31.06
N ILE A 742 47.22 20.38 31.33
CA ILE A 742 47.44 19.73 32.64
C ILE A 742 47.62 20.77 33.74
N MET A 743 48.46 21.80 33.53
CA MET A 743 48.64 22.89 34.52
C MET A 743 47.35 23.67 34.79
N VAL A 744 46.49 23.88 33.78
CA VAL A 744 45.18 24.51 33.98
C VAL A 744 44.26 23.61 34.82
N LEU A 745 44.23 22.31 34.54
CA LEU A 745 43.40 21.36 35.31
C LEU A 745 43.86 21.25 36.78
N GLU A 746 45.15 21.09 37.03
CA GLU A 746 45.72 21.08 38.38
C GLU A 746 45.48 22.41 39.11
N GLY A 747 45.55 23.54 38.40
CA GLY A 747 45.19 24.86 38.91
C GLY A 747 43.71 24.99 39.29
N THR A 748 42.78 24.43 38.51
CA THR A 748 41.35 24.47 38.82
C THR A 748 40.96 23.58 40.00
N MET A 749 41.52 22.36 40.11
CA MET A 749 41.20 21.46 41.23
C MET A 749 41.72 21.96 42.59
N GLY A 750 42.62 22.95 42.61
CA GLY A 750 43.14 23.57 43.84
C GLY A 750 42.27 24.68 44.44
N VAL A 751 41.13 25.05 43.82
CA VAL A 751 40.34 26.23 44.20
C VAL A 751 38.92 25.90 44.66
N GLU A 752 38.34 24.78 44.25
CA GLU A 752 36.91 24.47 44.43
C GLU A 752 36.60 23.60 45.67
N ALA A 753 37.41 23.76 46.73
CA ALA A 753 37.35 22.98 47.97
C ALA A 753 36.93 23.80 49.20
N ASP A 754 36.03 24.78 49.05
CA ASP A 754 35.26 25.38 50.15
C ASP A 754 34.13 26.31 49.64
N LEU A 755 32.92 25.77 49.40
CA LEU A 755 31.67 26.46 49.73
C LEU A 755 30.45 25.53 49.75
N ASP A 756 29.70 25.55 50.85
CA ASP A 756 28.48 24.78 51.08
C ASP A 756 27.27 25.72 51.19
N TYR A 757 26.15 25.41 50.54
CA TYR A 757 24.84 25.99 50.89
C TYR A 757 23.63 25.18 50.40
N CYS A 758 22.66 24.98 51.30
CA CYS A 758 21.43 24.21 51.08
C CYS A 758 20.26 25.05 50.52
N LEU A 759 19.31 24.40 49.82
CA LEU A 759 17.85 24.59 49.94
C LEU A 759 17.09 23.68 48.92
N GLN A 760 15.85 23.20 49.12
CA GLN A 760 15.21 22.39 50.17
C GLN A 760 13.84 21.87 49.63
N ASN A 761 13.26 20.83 50.25
CA ASN A 761 11.98 20.15 49.97
C ASN A 761 11.98 19.20 48.74
N ALA A 762 11.69 17.89 48.83
CA ALA A 762 10.66 17.11 49.56
C ALA A 762 9.27 17.17 48.87
N THR A 763 8.72 16.19 48.14
CA THR A 763 8.59 14.69 48.24
C THR A 763 7.18 14.24 48.66
N THR A 764 6.54 13.45 47.77
CA THR A 764 5.59 12.33 48.03
C THR A 764 4.25 12.54 48.77
N MET A 765 3.16 12.02 48.18
CA MET A 765 2.10 11.15 48.78
C MET A 765 1.10 10.73 47.66
N ALA A 766 0.35 9.61 47.69
CA ALA A 766 0.51 8.33 48.41
C ALA A 766 -0.41 7.21 47.82
N ALA A 767 0.00 5.94 48.05
CA ALA A 767 -0.71 4.63 48.17
C ALA A 767 -2.21 4.43 47.79
N ILE A 768 -2.65 3.22 47.40
CA ILE A 768 -3.15 2.08 48.25
C ILE A 768 -3.66 0.98 47.27
N ARG A 769 -3.83 -0.34 47.54
CA ARG A 769 -3.21 -1.44 48.33
C ARG A 769 -4.03 -2.72 47.99
N ARG A 770 -3.39 -3.90 47.79
CA ARG A 770 -3.87 -5.31 47.99
C ARG A 770 -3.32 -6.27 46.91
N GLU A 771 -3.24 -7.60 47.06
CA GLU A 771 -2.95 -8.52 48.20
C GLU A 771 -3.00 -9.96 47.63
N ALA A 772 -1.94 -10.76 47.77
CA ALA A 772 -1.96 -12.22 47.62
C ALA A 772 -0.69 -12.81 48.25
N GLU A 773 -0.76 -14.05 48.78
CA GLU A 773 0.30 -14.68 49.58
C GLU A 773 0.94 -15.91 48.90
N LEU A 774 1.82 -16.57 49.66
CA LEU A 774 2.58 -17.80 49.37
C LEU A 774 3.73 -17.66 48.34
N GLY A 775 4.91 -18.22 48.55
CA GLY A 775 5.39 -18.98 49.72
C GLY A 775 6.29 -20.14 49.30
N GLY A 776 7.60 -19.90 49.15
CA GLY A 776 8.57 -20.90 48.69
C GLY A 776 9.95 -20.71 49.32
N THR A 777 10.55 -21.82 49.76
CA THR A 777 11.83 -21.84 50.49
C THR A 777 13.07 -21.76 49.59
N ALA A 778 14.21 -21.54 50.25
CA ALA A 778 15.60 -21.74 49.81
C ALA A 778 15.82 -22.93 48.82
N THR A 779 16.92 -22.99 48.05
CA THR A 779 18.31 -22.73 48.48
C THR A 779 19.28 -22.46 47.32
N LEU A 780 20.36 -21.72 47.60
CA LEU A 780 21.56 -21.59 46.75
C LEU A 780 22.42 -22.87 46.76
N LEU A 781 23.18 -23.13 45.68
CA LEU A 781 24.64 -23.43 45.61
C LEU A 781 25.02 -24.00 44.20
N PRO A 782 26.32 -24.02 43.77
CA PRO A 782 26.64 -23.46 42.45
C PRO A 782 27.58 -24.29 41.54
N SER A 783 27.78 -23.78 40.32
CA SER A 783 28.99 -23.94 39.48
C SER A 783 29.33 -22.55 38.89
N LEU A 784 30.56 -22.01 38.82
CA LEU A 784 31.94 -22.53 38.72
C LEU A 784 32.25 -23.29 37.42
N LEU A 785 32.59 -22.57 36.34
CA LEU A 785 33.98 -22.45 35.78
C LEU A 785 34.01 -22.10 34.28
N SER A 786 35.00 -21.28 33.89
CA SER A 786 35.46 -21.01 32.50
C SER A 786 34.40 -20.42 31.52
N GLY A 787 34.77 -19.77 30.41
CA GLY A 787 36.08 -19.39 29.88
C GLY A 787 35.93 -19.01 28.39
N PRO A 788 36.65 -18.00 27.87
CA PRO A 788 36.20 -17.30 26.66
C PRO A 788 36.56 -18.00 25.34
N ARG A 789 35.63 -17.90 24.39
CA ARG A 789 35.86 -17.70 22.96
C ARG A 789 34.81 -16.73 22.42
#